data_AF-A0A068SP73-F1
#
_entry.id   AF-A0A068SP73-F1
#
_cell.length_a   1.000
_cell.length_b   1.000
_cell.length_c   1.000
_cell.angle_alpha   90.00
_cell.angle_beta   90.00
_cell.angle_gamma   90.00
#
_symmetry.space_group_name_H-M   'P 1'
#
loop_
_entity.id
_entity.type
_entity.pdbx_description
1 polymer ?
#
loop_
_entity_poly.entity_id
_entity_poly.type
_entity_poly.pdbx_seq_one_letter_code
_entity_poly.pdbx_strand_id
1 'polypeptide(L)'
;MTKLPGLTRQDDRPSVGGANRGRVQVRNPIGDVALQPQARPVDTYSRPQAPPSGPNGLQQLAGALAQISPGLSNFLDVTAAKAQKDAEDRANRRIGGMSFQEARDAVNSGKMAEMENPWFKAAFMKQYGERLAYERVNELSTEYETNFDKNSGNLDGLIRERTGADLEQYGSDPHFTGAYNKVMDGFSARANTAQAQYKTEQVKQDTVSGVYDTFHGEATALRSEGKKTPEEIVAALRGKYEGNRSLLHVDFKEQDREMVRLAEAFAAKGDTEMVNAILNSDRKGADGTVLGTLASNREFQADATRIQNMAKRQNHEQAEETTRDARMGFWDKARQGQLDRDELLSWHRANEGAFSEAQVLSLINQNDTYNEQQARELAKAEHKIALERAATQAEEDVTSRNVEAVTKGMGAYIEEVTVPTKTGETRTISVEDQKKAAAKRLVDQSEWLVTKGKATPEQAFGMQVETFSVGNLRNPKWEHVLSAGPKSATQFTLSGGEVPPALQDSVDLYMKLHAANPKLLETHIKDSADRDFYEAYRVATQYGKLKPEQAMQTAMMQTSDPSKFQGAGTQQRFDQIDTRVKSITYGGIGGWFGSTPKNQGYVANEIGRLGKFYAQNGMSADDALDEAKKRFEATHTEVKGNFIYTAGKDTPPNFAELATRAIDKYVKDFGETEGVDADDLTIRPATNGNGWMIVHQTGQYPVEHADRANIDLRSLYQLDQERKDEIKQGVIDQQAETQDSIKAIQEERARRIEVMRKRSFP
;
A
#
# COMPACT_ATOMS: atom_id res chain seq x y z
N MET A 1 -29.88 -3.66 -16.01
CA MET A 1 -30.43 -3.91 -14.65
C MET A 1 -29.35 -3.56 -13.65
N THR A 2 -29.44 -2.66 -12.67
CA THR A 2 -30.44 -1.68 -12.22
C THR A 2 -29.63 -0.73 -11.31
N LYS A 3 -29.67 0.59 -11.54
CA LYS A 3 -28.96 1.59 -10.72
C LYS A 3 -29.71 1.81 -9.40
N LEU A 4 -29.02 1.74 -8.27
CA LEU A 4 -29.52 2.21 -6.97
C LEU A 4 -28.92 3.61 -6.68
N PRO A 5 -29.76 4.64 -6.46
CA PRO A 5 -29.31 6.00 -6.17
C PRO A 5 -29.33 6.31 -4.66
N GLY A 6 -28.35 7.11 -4.22
CA GLY A 6 -28.36 7.79 -2.91
C GLY A 6 -27.31 7.25 -1.95
N LEU A 7 -26.13 7.88 -1.97
CA LEU A 7 -25.21 8.08 -0.83
C LEU A 7 -24.02 8.90 -1.33
N THR A 8 -24.17 10.22 -1.37
CA THR A 8 -23.07 11.17 -1.49
C THR A 8 -22.29 11.18 -0.18
N ARG A 9 -21.04 10.71 -0.19
CA ARG A 9 -20.09 10.96 0.90
C ARG A 9 -19.54 12.37 0.73
N GLN A 10 -19.85 13.21 1.71
CA GLN A 10 -19.30 14.54 1.89
C GLN A 10 -17.96 14.35 2.62
N ASP A 11 -16.86 14.58 1.90
CA ASP A 11 -15.51 14.53 2.44
C ASP A 11 -15.27 15.77 3.33
N ASP A 12 -15.33 15.59 4.65
CA ASP A 12 -14.76 16.54 5.61
C ASP A 12 -13.24 16.35 5.67
N ARG A 13 -12.52 17.23 4.97
CA ARG A 13 -11.09 17.50 5.23
C ARG A 13 -10.99 18.65 6.24
N PRO A 14 -10.24 18.52 7.35
CA PRO A 14 -9.96 19.67 8.19
C PRO A 14 -8.90 20.57 7.54
N SER A 15 -9.32 21.79 7.22
CA SER A 15 -8.47 22.91 6.81
C SER A 15 -7.72 23.46 8.03
N VAL A 16 -6.40 23.50 7.93
CA VAL A 16 -5.49 24.11 8.91
C VAL A 16 -5.12 25.51 8.41
N GLY A 17 -5.35 26.54 9.22
CA GLY A 17 -4.72 27.85 9.07
C GLY A 17 -5.70 29.04 9.04
N GLY A 18 -5.72 29.81 10.13
CA GLY A 18 -6.41 31.10 10.19
C GLY A 18 -6.15 31.83 11.50
N ALA A 19 -5.15 32.72 11.51
CA ALA A 19 -4.75 33.54 12.62
C ALA A 19 -5.71 34.73 12.90
N ASN A 20 -5.72 35.16 14.17
CA ASN A 20 -6.02 36.50 14.68
C ASN A 20 -7.41 37.13 14.42
N ARG A 21 -8.17 37.25 15.52
CA ARG A 21 -9.06 38.36 15.96
C ARG A 21 -9.53 37.95 17.36
N GLY A 22 -9.18 38.61 18.46
CA GLY A 22 -9.43 40.01 18.79
C GLY A 22 -10.37 40.02 20.01
N ARG A 23 -9.86 40.44 21.18
CA ARG A 23 -10.60 40.48 22.46
C ARG A 23 -11.90 41.28 22.32
N VAL A 24 -13.03 40.68 22.71
CA VAL A 24 -14.30 41.40 22.86
C VAL A 24 -14.36 41.96 24.29
N GLN A 25 -14.14 43.27 24.41
CA GLN A 25 -14.51 44.05 25.59
C GLN A 25 -16.03 44.24 25.59
N VAL A 26 -16.69 43.85 26.69
CA VAL A 26 -18.10 44.15 26.92
C VAL A 26 -18.21 45.59 27.41
N ARG A 27 -18.98 46.40 26.67
CA ARG A 27 -19.20 47.83 26.89
C ARG A 27 -20.40 48.02 27.82
N ASN A 28 -20.17 48.61 29.00
CA ASN A 28 -21.21 49.17 29.86
C ASN A 28 -21.94 50.30 29.12
N PRO A 29 -23.29 50.32 29.06
CA PRO A 29 -24.05 51.45 28.55
C PRO A 29 -24.82 52.13 29.69
N ILE A 30 -24.18 53.06 30.40
CA ILE A 30 -24.90 54.10 31.17
C ILE A 30 -24.19 55.42 30.87
N GLY A 31 -24.99 56.37 30.36
CA GLY A 31 -24.57 57.48 29.53
C GLY A 31 -23.80 58.59 30.25
N ASP A 32 -22.79 59.09 29.55
CA ASP A 32 -22.26 60.44 29.73
C ASP A 32 -23.34 61.45 29.34
N VAL A 33 -24.01 62.03 30.33
CA VAL A 33 -24.78 63.26 30.13
C VAL A 33 -23.81 64.43 30.28
N ALA A 34 -23.35 64.94 29.13
CA ALA A 34 -22.62 66.19 29.01
C ALA A 34 -23.51 67.35 29.47
N LEU A 35 -23.30 67.84 30.69
CA LEU A 35 -23.87 69.10 31.16
C LEU A 35 -23.20 70.26 30.43
N GLN A 36 -23.89 70.84 29.45
CA GLN A 36 -23.52 72.12 28.87
C GLN A 36 -23.77 73.24 29.88
N PRO A 37 -22.81 74.15 30.13
CA PRO A 37 -23.06 75.33 30.94
C PRO A 37 -23.81 76.38 30.11
N GLN A 38 -25.12 76.53 30.34
CA GLN A 38 -25.85 77.74 29.96
C GLN A 38 -25.84 78.76 31.10
N ALA A 39 -25.32 79.94 30.82
CA ALA A 39 -25.27 81.06 31.75
C ALA A 39 -26.66 81.69 31.95
N ARG A 40 -27.14 81.63 33.20
CA ARG A 40 -28.05 82.50 33.97
C ARG A 40 -28.92 83.55 33.24
N PRO A 41 -30.19 83.66 33.66
CA PRO A 41 -30.77 84.94 34.06
C PRO A 41 -30.49 85.22 35.53
N VAL A 42 -29.97 86.40 35.79
CA VAL A 42 -29.57 86.93 37.09
C VAL A 42 -30.83 87.37 37.84
N ASP A 43 -31.11 86.79 39.00
CA ASP A 43 -32.03 87.40 39.96
C ASP A 43 -31.32 88.60 40.61
N THR A 44 -31.44 89.72 39.92
CA THR A 44 -30.96 91.05 40.31
C THR A 44 -31.96 91.73 41.25
N TYR A 45 -32.36 91.03 42.33
CA TYR A 45 -33.01 91.67 43.47
C TYR A 45 -32.02 91.76 44.62
N SER A 46 -31.33 92.90 44.67
CA SER A 46 -30.70 93.39 45.89
C SER A 46 -31.77 93.57 46.96
N ARG A 47 -31.65 92.85 48.08
CA ARG A 47 -32.21 93.31 49.35
C ARG A 47 -31.15 94.19 50.03
N PRO A 48 -31.38 95.51 50.16
CA PRO A 48 -30.54 96.35 51.02
C PRO A 48 -30.62 95.89 52.47
N GLN A 49 -29.49 96.00 53.15
CA GLN A 49 -29.14 95.48 54.48
C GLN A 49 -30.28 95.40 55.50
N ALA A 50 -30.48 94.20 56.07
CA ALA A 50 -31.02 94.11 57.42
C ALA A 50 -29.93 94.61 58.39
N PRO A 51 -30.24 95.55 59.31
CA PRO A 51 -29.27 96.11 60.24
C PRO A 51 -28.65 95.02 61.12
N PRO A 52 -27.41 95.21 61.60
CA PRO A 52 -26.67 94.21 62.37
C PRO A 52 -27.44 93.88 63.65
N SER A 53 -28.10 92.72 63.67
CA SER A 53 -28.71 92.18 64.87
C SER A 53 -27.61 91.56 65.73
N GLY A 54 -26.91 92.43 66.46
CA GLY A 54 -26.16 92.01 67.64
C GLY A 54 -27.09 91.25 68.60
N PRO A 55 -26.56 90.31 69.38
CA PRO A 55 -27.36 89.56 70.32
C PRO A 55 -27.95 90.53 71.34
N ASN A 56 -29.23 90.31 71.66
CA ASN A 56 -29.90 90.79 72.87
C ASN A 56 -30.71 92.10 72.85
N GLY A 57 -30.91 92.79 71.72
CA GLY A 57 -31.80 93.96 71.72
C GLY A 57 -33.29 93.62 71.89
N LEU A 58 -33.79 92.67 71.09
CA LEU A 58 -35.24 92.39 70.97
C LEU A 58 -35.73 91.35 71.97
N GLN A 59 -34.89 90.38 72.36
CA GLN A 59 -35.20 89.42 73.42
C GLN A 59 -35.12 90.01 74.83
N GLN A 60 -34.22 90.97 75.09
CA GLN A 60 -34.21 91.68 76.38
C GLN A 60 -35.41 92.63 76.49
N LEU A 61 -35.80 93.29 75.39
CA LEU A 61 -37.01 94.13 75.34
C LEU A 61 -38.29 93.29 75.46
N ALA A 62 -38.37 92.15 74.77
CA ALA A 62 -39.52 91.25 74.86
C ALA A 62 -39.61 90.55 76.21
N GLY A 63 -38.48 90.19 76.84
CA GLY A 63 -38.44 89.68 78.22
C GLY A 63 -38.90 90.71 79.25
N ALA A 64 -38.57 91.99 79.06
CA ALA A 64 -39.07 93.09 79.88
C ALA A 64 -40.56 93.41 79.65
N LEU A 65 -41.09 93.13 78.45
CA LEU A 65 -42.52 93.34 78.07
C LEU A 65 -43.40 92.09 78.27
N ALA A 66 -42.83 90.90 78.48
CA ALA A 66 -43.56 89.65 78.68
C ALA A 66 -44.40 89.63 79.97
N GLN A 67 -44.13 90.54 80.93
CA GLN A 67 -44.99 90.73 82.11
C GLN A 67 -46.35 91.38 81.80
N ILE A 68 -46.57 91.89 80.58
CA ILE A 68 -47.75 92.68 80.22
C ILE A 68 -48.77 91.91 79.34
N SER A 69 -48.42 90.75 78.73
CA SER A 69 -49.37 89.97 77.91
C SER A 69 -49.01 88.47 77.75
N PRO A 70 -49.92 87.52 78.08
CA PRO A 70 -49.75 86.08 77.86
C PRO A 70 -49.54 85.66 76.39
N GLY A 71 -50.04 86.46 75.43
CA GLY A 71 -49.85 86.18 73.99
C GLY A 71 -48.38 86.24 73.56
N LEU A 72 -47.55 87.01 74.27
CA LEU A 72 -46.11 87.08 74.04
C LEU A 72 -45.38 85.82 74.55
N SER A 73 -45.85 85.17 75.61
CA SER A 73 -45.25 83.91 76.11
C SER A 73 -45.45 82.77 75.12
N ASN A 74 -46.67 82.57 74.62
CA ASN A 74 -46.94 81.55 73.59
C ASN A 74 -46.14 81.82 72.31
N PHE A 75 -45.95 83.08 71.93
CA PHE A 75 -45.10 83.43 70.80
C PHE A 75 -43.63 83.09 71.07
N LEU A 76 -43.11 83.35 72.29
CA LEU A 76 -41.75 82.97 72.69
C LEU A 76 -41.55 81.45 72.73
N ASP A 77 -42.51 80.68 73.22
CA ASP A 77 -42.42 79.22 73.26
C ASP A 77 -42.50 78.60 71.85
N VAL A 78 -43.41 79.09 71.01
CA VAL A 78 -43.51 78.65 69.61
C VAL A 78 -42.26 79.04 68.82
N THR A 79 -41.69 80.23 69.06
CA THR A 79 -40.45 80.65 68.40
C THR A 79 -39.24 79.88 68.91
N ALA A 80 -39.16 79.54 70.21
CA ALA A 80 -38.12 78.70 70.77
C ALA A 80 -38.20 77.25 70.25
N ALA A 81 -39.39 76.64 70.23
CA ALA A 81 -39.61 75.30 69.69
C ALA A 81 -39.32 75.24 68.18
N LYS A 82 -39.70 76.28 67.44
CA LYS A 82 -39.34 76.41 66.02
C LYS A 82 -37.84 76.57 65.84
N ALA A 83 -37.16 77.38 66.65
CA ALA A 83 -35.72 77.55 66.61
C ALA A 83 -34.95 76.26 66.95
N GLN A 84 -35.45 75.47 67.91
CA GLN A 84 -34.95 74.14 68.24
C GLN A 84 -35.10 73.20 67.03
N LYS A 85 -36.33 73.04 66.52
CA LYS A 85 -36.59 72.16 65.37
C LYS A 85 -35.78 72.57 64.14
N ASP A 86 -35.69 73.87 63.84
CA ASP A 86 -34.86 74.38 62.75
C ASP A 86 -33.37 74.07 62.98
N ALA A 87 -32.88 74.14 64.22
CA ALA A 87 -31.51 73.76 64.56
C ALA A 87 -31.26 72.25 64.40
N GLU A 88 -32.19 71.41 64.82
CA GLU A 88 -32.13 69.94 64.65
C GLU A 88 -32.19 69.55 63.16
N ASP A 89 -33.11 70.13 62.39
CA ASP A 89 -33.25 69.89 60.94
C ASP A 89 -32.03 70.40 60.17
N ARG A 90 -31.38 71.48 60.63
CA ARG A 90 -30.10 71.92 60.09
C ARG A 90 -28.98 70.94 60.43
N ALA A 91 -28.90 70.46 61.67
CA ALA A 91 -27.91 69.47 62.09
C ALA A 91 -28.04 68.17 61.27
N ASN A 92 -29.26 67.65 61.13
CA ASN A 92 -29.56 66.44 60.37
C ASN A 92 -29.24 66.60 58.88
N ARG A 93 -29.57 67.74 58.26
CA ARG A 93 -29.18 68.01 56.86
C ARG A 93 -27.67 68.16 56.71
N ARG A 94 -27.01 68.81 57.67
CA ARG A 94 -25.58 69.06 57.64
C ARG A 94 -24.80 67.76 57.74
N ILE A 95 -25.07 66.95 58.76
CA ILE A 95 -24.44 65.63 58.89
C ILE A 95 -24.88 64.70 57.76
N GLY A 96 -26.15 64.80 57.32
CA GLY A 96 -26.72 64.15 56.13
C GLY A 96 -25.87 64.32 54.88
N GLY A 97 -25.37 65.53 54.63
CA GLY A 97 -24.52 65.87 53.49
C GLY A 97 -23.01 65.69 53.70
N MET A 98 -22.57 65.30 54.90
CA MET A 98 -21.15 65.02 55.19
C MET A 98 -20.86 63.52 55.05
N SER A 99 -19.68 63.21 54.53
CA SER A 99 -19.07 61.90 54.71
C SER A 99 -18.81 61.63 56.19
N PHE A 100 -18.64 60.35 56.55
CA PHE A 100 -18.37 59.97 57.94
C PHE A 100 -17.08 60.63 58.47
N GLN A 101 -16.02 60.63 57.66
CA GLN A 101 -14.74 61.24 58.02
C GLN A 101 -14.87 62.76 58.22
N GLU A 102 -15.60 63.45 57.35
CA GLU A 102 -15.87 64.88 57.51
C GLU A 102 -16.67 65.18 58.77
N ALA A 103 -17.66 64.35 59.12
CA ALA A 103 -18.42 64.49 60.36
C ALA A 103 -17.52 64.27 61.59
N ARG A 104 -16.66 63.25 61.56
CA ARG A 104 -15.67 62.97 62.61
C ARG A 104 -14.69 64.12 62.81
N ASP A 105 -14.13 64.63 61.73
CA ASP A 105 -13.22 65.77 61.76
C ASP A 105 -13.93 67.05 62.25
N ALA A 106 -15.20 67.22 61.90
CA ALA A 106 -15.99 68.36 62.35
C ALA A 106 -16.30 68.31 63.86
N VAL A 107 -16.55 67.12 64.42
CA VAL A 107 -16.67 66.92 65.88
C VAL A 107 -15.33 67.14 66.58
N ASN A 108 -14.26 66.53 66.07
CA ASN A 108 -12.94 66.57 66.70
C ASN A 108 -12.29 67.96 66.65
N SER A 109 -12.48 68.69 65.54
CA SER A 109 -11.88 70.01 65.37
C SER A 109 -12.62 71.10 66.15
N GLY A 110 -13.91 70.90 66.47
CA GLY A 110 -14.75 71.89 67.16
C GLY A 110 -14.95 73.19 66.39
N LYS A 111 -14.60 73.26 65.09
CA LYS A 111 -14.58 74.50 64.30
C LYS A 111 -15.91 74.86 63.63
N MET A 112 -16.97 74.11 63.88
CA MET A 112 -18.30 74.44 63.36
C MET A 112 -18.96 75.49 64.24
N ALA A 113 -19.13 76.71 63.73
CA ALA A 113 -19.79 77.79 64.46
C ALA A 113 -21.22 77.42 64.89
N GLU A 114 -21.90 76.53 64.15
CA GLU A 114 -23.24 76.04 64.48
C GLU A 114 -23.28 75.13 65.71
N MET A 115 -22.15 74.53 66.11
CA MET A 115 -22.06 73.67 67.32
C MET A 115 -22.16 74.46 68.62
N GLU A 116 -22.09 75.80 68.57
CA GLU A 116 -22.37 76.66 69.72
C GLU A 116 -23.86 76.63 70.10
N ASN A 117 -24.76 76.24 69.19
CA ASN A 117 -26.18 76.06 69.48
C ASN A 117 -26.41 74.69 70.16
N PRO A 118 -26.92 74.64 71.41
CA PRO A 118 -27.09 73.38 72.15
C PRO A 118 -27.99 72.36 71.45
N TRP A 119 -29.05 72.81 70.77
CA TRP A 119 -29.99 71.95 70.04
C TRP A 119 -29.37 71.37 68.77
N PHE A 120 -28.60 72.20 68.06
CA PHE A 120 -27.83 71.73 66.90
C PHE A 120 -26.79 70.69 67.34
N LYS A 121 -26.01 70.99 68.39
CA LYS A 121 -24.99 70.08 68.93
C LYS A 121 -25.59 68.74 69.36
N ALA A 122 -26.69 68.75 70.11
CA ALA A 122 -27.36 67.54 70.57
C ALA A 122 -27.82 66.64 69.41
N ALA A 123 -28.50 67.21 68.41
CA ALA A 123 -28.95 66.46 67.23
C ALA A 123 -27.77 65.96 66.37
N PHE A 124 -26.74 66.80 66.19
CA PHE A 124 -25.54 66.44 65.44
C PHE A 124 -24.78 65.29 66.12
N MET A 125 -24.53 65.39 67.42
CA MET A 125 -23.82 64.36 68.20
C MET A 125 -24.61 63.06 68.28
N LYS A 126 -25.94 63.12 68.37
CA LYS A 126 -26.81 61.94 68.29
C LYS A 126 -26.66 61.19 66.97
N GLN A 127 -26.79 61.88 65.83
CA GLN A 127 -26.62 61.28 64.51
C GLN A 127 -25.18 60.79 64.27
N TYR A 128 -24.20 61.53 64.79
CA TYR A 128 -22.80 61.13 64.71
C TYR A 128 -22.54 59.82 65.48
N GLY A 129 -23.06 59.71 66.71
CA GLY A 129 -22.97 58.48 67.51
C GLY A 129 -23.64 57.29 66.85
N GLU A 130 -24.81 57.48 66.24
CA GLU A 130 -25.47 56.42 65.47
C GLU A 130 -24.63 55.97 64.25
N ARG A 131 -24.06 56.90 63.49
CA ARG A 131 -23.21 56.58 62.32
C ARG A 131 -21.93 55.85 62.70
N LEU A 132 -21.23 56.32 63.74
CA LEU A 132 -20.00 55.67 64.21
C LEU A 132 -20.31 54.27 64.75
N ALA A 133 -21.44 54.07 65.43
CA ALA A 133 -21.85 52.74 65.86
C ALA A 133 -22.09 51.79 64.67
N TYR A 134 -22.74 52.24 63.59
CA TYR A 134 -22.91 51.39 62.39
C TYR A 134 -21.57 51.06 61.71
N GLU A 135 -20.64 52.00 61.63
CA GLU A 135 -19.30 51.72 61.14
C GLU A 135 -18.61 50.67 62.02
N ARG A 136 -18.69 50.83 63.35
CA ARG A 136 -18.10 49.87 64.29
C ARG A 136 -18.75 48.49 64.21
N VAL A 137 -20.06 48.42 63.99
CA VAL A 137 -20.78 47.16 63.72
C VAL A 137 -20.25 46.48 62.46
N ASN A 138 -20.01 47.23 61.38
CA ASN A 138 -19.46 46.67 60.15
C ASN A 138 -18.04 46.16 60.34
N GLU A 139 -17.20 46.89 61.06
CA GLU A 139 -15.85 46.47 61.39
C GLU A 139 -15.86 45.21 62.28
N LEU A 140 -16.64 45.21 63.36
CA LEU A 140 -16.76 44.06 64.26
C LEU A 140 -17.35 42.83 63.55
N SER A 141 -18.30 43.02 62.64
CA SER A 141 -18.83 41.92 61.81
C SER A 141 -17.75 41.36 60.89
N THR A 142 -16.94 42.24 60.28
CA THR A 142 -15.82 41.83 59.43
C THR A 142 -14.75 41.11 60.24
N GLU A 143 -14.38 41.64 61.40
CA GLU A 143 -13.42 41.06 62.33
C GLU A 143 -13.90 39.69 62.84
N TYR A 144 -15.19 39.56 63.18
CA TYR A 144 -15.80 38.29 63.56
C TYR A 144 -15.70 37.21 62.47
N GLU A 145 -15.91 37.58 61.20
CA GLU A 145 -15.86 36.63 60.09
C GLU A 145 -14.43 36.28 59.66
N THR A 146 -13.47 37.19 59.81
CA THR A 146 -12.14 37.05 59.20
C THR A 146 -11.01 36.74 60.18
N ASN A 147 -11.01 37.38 61.36
CA ASN A 147 -9.85 37.41 62.25
C ASN A 147 -10.15 36.86 63.66
N PHE A 148 -11.43 36.77 64.02
CA PHE A 148 -11.84 36.28 65.32
C PHE A 148 -11.77 34.74 65.39
N ASP A 149 -11.15 34.23 66.44
CA ASP A 149 -11.21 32.80 66.73
C ASP A 149 -12.61 32.40 67.22
N LYS A 150 -13.44 31.88 66.32
CA LYS A 150 -14.80 31.44 66.62
C LYS A 150 -14.85 30.24 67.57
N ASN A 151 -13.76 29.49 67.74
CA ASN A 151 -13.74 28.31 68.62
C ASN A 151 -13.45 28.73 70.07
N SER A 152 -12.42 29.54 70.29
CA SER A 152 -11.91 29.87 71.63
C SER A 152 -12.01 31.34 72.04
N GLY A 153 -12.36 32.24 71.12
CA GLY A 153 -12.36 33.68 71.32
C GLY A 153 -13.45 34.21 72.28
N ASN A 154 -13.15 35.34 72.93
CA ASN A 154 -14.06 36.07 73.80
C ASN A 154 -14.74 37.24 73.04
N LEU A 155 -15.90 36.98 72.45
CA LEU A 155 -16.63 37.94 71.60
C LEU A 155 -17.07 39.18 72.38
N ASP A 156 -17.55 39.00 73.62
CA ASP A 156 -17.92 40.12 74.50
C ASP A 156 -16.71 40.98 74.87
N GLY A 157 -15.53 40.37 74.97
CA GLY A 157 -14.27 41.09 75.18
C GLY A 157 -13.94 41.98 73.98
N LEU A 158 -14.00 41.42 72.76
CA LEU A 158 -13.73 42.14 71.52
C LEU A 158 -14.69 43.32 71.32
N ILE A 159 -15.99 43.10 71.50
CA ILE A 159 -17.01 44.15 71.36
C ILE A 159 -16.74 45.26 72.40
N ARG A 160 -16.50 44.89 73.67
CA ARG A 160 -16.23 45.86 74.74
C ARG A 160 -14.97 46.68 74.46
N GLU A 161 -13.87 46.07 74.06
CA GLU A 161 -12.62 46.76 73.74
C GLU A 161 -12.83 47.82 72.64
N ARG A 162 -13.49 47.44 71.55
CA ARG A 162 -13.77 48.33 70.42
C ARG A 162 -14.72 49.46 70.78
N THR A 163 -15.78 49.17 71.53
CA THR A 163 -16.71 50.21 72.03
C THR A 163 -16.07 51.12 73.08
N GLY A 164 -15.14 50.59 73.88
CA GLY A 164 -14.45 51.32 74.94
C GLY A 164 -13.65 52.50 74.38
N ALA A 165 -12.92 52.29 73.28
CA ALA A 165 -12.17 53.35 72.61
C ALA A 165 -13.07 54.51 72.13
N ASP A 166 -14.25 54.20 71.58
CA ASP A 166 -15.20 55.23 71.11
C ASP A 166 -15.84 55.99 72.29
N LEU A 167 -16.15 55.28 73.38
CA LEU A 167 -16.71 55.86 74.60
C LEU A 167 -15.68 56.66 75.41
N GLU A 168 -14.39 56.33 75.37
CA GLU A 168 -13.34 57.17 75.94
C GLU A 168 -13.27 58.53 75.23
N GLN A 169 -13.40 58.53 73.89
CA GLN A 169 -13.28 59.73 73.09
C GLN A 169 -14.53 60.63 73.16
N TYR A 170 -15.72 60.06 73.15
CA TYR A 170 -16.99 60.81 73.02
C TYR A 170 -17.98 60.59 74.18
N GLY A 171 -17.61 59.80 75.20
CA GLY A 171 -18.50 59.38 76.28
C GLY A 171 -18.97 60.49 77.22
N SER A 172 -18.34 61.67 77.16
CA SER A 172 -18.77 62.84 77.92
C SER A 172 -20.04 63.49 77.35
N ASP A 173 -20.46 63.15 76.13
CA ASP A 173 -21.69 63.67 75.50
C ASP A 173 -22.88 62.69 75.68
N PRO A 174 -23.94 63.07 76.43
CA PRO A 174 -25.09 62.20 76.67
C PRO A 174 -25.90 61.84 75.41
N HIS A 175 -25.88 62.70 74.39
CA HIS A 175 -26.65 62.50 73.17
C HIS A 175 -25.94 61.54 72.21
N PHE A 176 -24.61 61.61 72.15
CA PHE A 176 -23.78 60.62 71.47
C PHE A 176 -23.94 59.24 72.11
N THR A 177 -23.70 59.14 73.42
CA THR A 177 -23.67 57.85 74.14
C THR A 177 -24.99 57.11 74.07
N GLY A 178 -26.12 57.81 74.23
CA GLY A 178 -27.44 57.20 74.13
C GLY A 178 -27.76 56.61 72.75
N ALA A 179 -27.33 57.26 71.66
CA ALA A 179 -27.54 56.75 70.29
C ALA A 179 -26.56 55.62 69.94
N TYR A 180 -25.29 55.79 70.29
CA TYR A 180 -24.23 54.82 70.04
C TYR A 180 -24.50 53.48 70.75
N ASN A 181 -24.77 53.52 72.06
CA ASN A 181 -25.03 52.31 72.86
C ASN A 181 -26.23 51.53 72.35
N LYS A 182 -27.32 52.21 71.96
CA LYS A 182 -28.53 51.55 71.43
C LYS A 182 -28.23 50.67 70.21
N VAL A 183 -27.37 51.12 69.31
CA VAL A 183 -26.98 50.36 68.12
C VAL A 183 -26.03 49.21 68.49
N MET A 184 -25.04 49.48 69.35
CA MET A 184 -24.06 48.48 69.78
C MET A 184 -24.67 47.34 70.61
N ASP A 185 -25.61 47.63 71.51
CA ASP A 185 -26.33 46.62 72.29
C ASP A 185 -27.11 45.66 71.36
N GLY A 186 -27.77 46.20 70.32
CA GLY A 186 -28.47 45.42 69.32
C GLY A 186 -27.56 44.56 68.43
N PHE A 187 -26.29 44.96 68.24
CA PHE A 187 -25.30 44.13 67.58
C PHE A 187 -24.77 43.02 68.50
N SER A 188 -24.39 43.34 69.74
CA SER A 188 -23.87 42.38 70.71
C SER A 188 -24.81 41.18 70.90
N ALA A 189 -26.12 41.42 71.07
CA ALA A 189 -27.11 40.34 71.20
C ALA A 189 -27.16 39.41 69.96
N ARG A 190 -27.08 39.97 68.75
CA ARG A 190 -27.07 39.19 67.49
C ARG A 190 -25.78 38.41 67.31
N ALA A 191 -24.64 39.03 67.57
CA ALA A 191 -23.32 38.41 67.43
C ALA A 191 -23.17 37.23 68.41
N ASN A 192 -23.61 37.39 69.66
CA ASN A 192 -23.60 36.31 70.65
C ASN A 192 -24.51 35.12 70.26
N THR A 193 -25.68 35.40 69.67
CA THR A 193 -26.56 34.35 69.15
C THR A 193 -25.90 33.57 68.00
N ALA A 194 -25.27 34.27 67.06
CA ALA A 194 -24.56 33.65 65.94
C ALA A 194 -23.38 32.78 66.41
N GLN A 195 -22.63 33.25 67.40
CA GLN A 195 -21.50 32.52 68.00
C GLN A 195 -21.96 31.24 68.72
N ALA A 196 -23.08 31.28 69.44
CA ALA A 196 -23.67 30.10 70.07
C ALA A 196 -24.15 29.06 69.03
N GLN A 197 -24.75 29.51 67.92
CA GLN A 197 -25.16 28.64 66.82
C GLN A 197 -23.96 27.98 66.15
N TYR A 198 -22.89 28.74 65.87
CA TYR A 198 -21.65 28.20 65.29
C TYR A 198 -21.05 27.09 66.15
N LYS A 199 -20.90 27.32 67.47
CA LYS A 199 -20.35 26.31 68.39
C LYS A 199 -21.21 25.05 68.46
N THR A 200 -22.53 25.21 68.40
CA THR A 200 -23.46 24.07 68.41
C THR A 200 -23.32 23.25 67.12
N GLU A 201 -23.23 23.90 65.97
CA GLU A 201 -23.08 23.23 64.67
C GLU A 201 -21.70 22.55 64.56
N GLN A 202 -20.64 23.16 65.08
CA GLN A 202 -19.31 22.58 65.09
C GLN A 202 -19.25 21.29 65.91
N VAL A 203 -19.78 21.29 67.13
CA VAL A 203 -19.85 20.07 67.96
C VAL A 203 -20.61 18.95 67.25
N LYS A 204 -21.68 19.30 66.53
CA LYS A 204 -22.44 18.34 65.72
C LYS A 204 -21.59 17.78 64.58
N GLN A 205 -20.89 18.62 63.82
CA GLN A 205 -20.03 18.20 62.71
C GLN A 205 -18.85 17.33 63.17
N ASP A 206 -18.21 17.68 64.30
CA ASP A 206 -17.12 16.90 64.88
C ASP A 206 -17.61 15.51 65.30
N THR A 207 -18.81 15.44 65.88
CA THR A 207 -19.43 14.17 66.30
C THR A 207 -19.76 13.29 65.10
N VAL A 208 -20.36 13.84 64.04
CA VAL A 208 -20.67 13.09 62.80
C VAL A 208 -19.39 12.64 62.10
N SER A 209 -18.36 13.48 62.04
CA SER A 209 -17.06 13.13 61.45
C SER A 209 -16.37 11.99 62.21
N GLY A 210 -16.45 11.97 63.55
CA GLY A 210 -15.93 10.86 64.36
C GLY A 210 -16.61 9.52 64.08
N VAL A 211 -17.90 9.53 63.73
CA VAL A 211 -18.62 8.32 63.28
C VAL A 211 -18.05 7.81 61.95
N TYR A 212 -17.82 8.69 60.98
CA TYR A 212 -17.19 8.34 59.72
C TYR A 212 -15.81 7.73 59.90
N ASP A 213 -14.94 8.37 60.70
CA ASP A 213 -13.58 7.88 60.93
C ASP A 213 -13.58 6.48 61.56
N THR A 214 -14.52 6.24 62.48
CA THR A 214 -14.72 4.92 63.10
C THR A 214 -15.15 3.90 62.05
N PHE A 215 -16.14 4.23 61.21
CA PHE A 215 -16.59 3.32 60.16
C PHE A 215 -15.50 3.03 59.13
N HIS A 216 -14.80 4.06 58.66
CA HIS A 216 -13.73 3.92 57.68
C HIS A 216 -12.55 3.12 58.23
N GLY A 217 -12.12 3.39 59.47
CA GLY A 217 -11.04 2.67 60.13
C GLY A 217 -11.34 1.19 60.30
N GLU A 218 -12.54 0.86 60.80
CA GLU A 218 -12.96 -0.53 60.99
C GLU A 218 -13.19 -1.27 59.67
N ALA A 219 -13.83 -0.64 58.68
CA ALA A 219 -14.02 -1.22 57.37
C ALA A 219 -12.68 -1.57 56.71
N THR A 220 -11.69 -0.67 56.80
CA THR A 220 -10.36 -0.88 56.23
C THR A 220 -9.60 -2.00 56.96
N ALA A 221 -9.66 -2.03 58.29
CA ALA A 221 -9.01 -3.08 59.08
C ALA A 221 -9.61 -4.47 58.80
N LEU A 222 -10.94 -4.58 58.79
CA LEU A 222 -11.60 -5.86 58.52
C LEU A 222 -11.39 -6.33 57.08
N ARG A 223 -11.31 -5.40 56.11
CA ARG A 223 -11.03 -5.73 54.70
C ARG A 223 -9.59 -6.23 54.51
N SER A 224 -8.60 -5.65 55.21
CA SER A 224 -7.20 -6.08 55.10
C SER A 224 -6.92 -7.43 55.77
N GLU A 225 -7.68 -7.79 56.81
CA GLU A 225 -7.59 -9.11 57.45
C GLU A 225 -8.11 -10.26 56.58
N GLY A 226 -8.95 -9.98 55.57
CA GLY A 226 -9.45 -10.96 54.60
C GLY A 226 -10.36 -12.07 55.17
N LYS A 227 -10.74 -11.99 56.45
CA LYS A 227 -11.52 -13.02 57.16
C LYS A 227 -13.03 -12.81 57.12
N LYS A 228 -13.49 -11.67 56.61
CA LYS A 228 -14.91 -11.32 56.50
C LYS A 228 -15.25 -10.92 55.08
N THR A 229 -16.41 -11.35 54.63
CA THR A 229 -17.01 -10.90 53.37
C THR A 229 -17.40 -9.41 53.46
N PRO A 230 -17.41 -8.67 52.34
CA PRO A 230 -17.90 -7.28 52.30
C PRO A 230 -19.24 -7.07 53.00
N GLU A 231 -20.17 -8.02 52.86
CA GLU A 231 -21.50 -7.99 53.47
C GLU A 231 -21.43 -8.08 55.01
N GLU A 232 -20.57 -8.94 55.55
CA GLU A 232 -20.35 -9.08 57.00
C GLU A 232 -19.70 -7.83 57.60
N ILE A 233 -18.81 -7.17 56.86
CA ILE A 233 -18.20 -5.90 57.28
C ILE A 233 -19.29 -4.84 57.40
N VAL A 234 -20.13 -4.67 56.37
CA VAL A 234 -21.22 -3.68 56.38
C VAL A 234 -22.24 -3.97 57.47
N ALA A 235 -22.56 -5.24 57.73
CA ALA A 235 -23.43 -5.63 58.83
C ALA A 235 -22.85 -5.22 60.20
N ALA A 236 -21.54 -5.38 60.41
CA ALA A 236 -20.87 -4.96 61.64
C ALA A 236 -20.91 -3.44 61.85
N LEU A 237 -20.66 -2.66 60.78
CA LEU A 237 -20.74 -1.19 60.81
C LEU A 237 -22.15 -0.71 61.17
N ARG A 238 -23.17 -1.26 60.50
CA ARG A 238 -24.58 -0.93 60.78
C ARG A 238 -25.02 -1.36 62.18
N GLY A 239 -24.42 -2.40 62.74
CA GLY A 239 -24.64 -2.81 64.13
C GLY A 239 -24.28 -1.74 65.16
N LYS A 240 -23.41 -0.78 64.81
CA LYS A 240 -23.03 0.35 65.68
C LYS A 240 -24.02 1.51 65.65
N TYR A 241 -24.99 1.49 64.73
CA TYR A 241 -25.87 2.63 64.52
C TYR A 241 -26.66 3.04 65.77
N GLU A 242 -27.18 2.07 66.53
CA GLU A 242 -27.95 2.35 67.75
C GLU A 242 -27.04 2.88 68.88
N GLY A 243 -25.79 2.41 68.95
CA GLY A 243 -24.79 2.94 69.88
C GLY A 243 -24.48 4.41 69.59
N ASN A 244 -24.25 4.76 68.33
CA ASN A 244 -24.00 6.14 67.92
C ASN A 244 -25.23 7.04 68.15
N ARG A 245 -26.44 6.52 67.91
CA ARG A 245 -27.67 7.26 68.15
C ARG A 245 -27.91 7.55 69.63
N SER A 246 -27.71 6.54 70.49
CA SER A 246 -27.98 6.67 71.93
C SER A 246 -26.89 7.46 72.67
N LEU A 247 -25.62 7.31 72.28
CA LEU A 247 -24.48 7.94 72.96
C LEU A 247 -24.05 9.27 72.36
N LEU A 248 -24.12 9.41 71.03
CA LEU A 248 -23.60 10.57 70.28
C LEU A 248 -24.72 11.43 69.69
N HIS A 249 -25.98 11.03 69.86
CA HIS A 249 -27.16 11.72 69.32
C HIS A 249 -27.14 11.90 67.79
N VAL A 250 -26.40 11.05 67.07
CA VAL A 250 -26.37 11.05 65.59
C VAL A 250 -27.51 10.17 65.06
N ASP A 251 -28.41 10.75 64.28
CA ASP A 251 -29.56 10.00 63.78
C ASP A 251 -29.16 8.97 62.70
N PHE A 252 -30.06 8.04 62.38
CA PHE A 252 -29.78 7.01 61.35
C PHE A 252 -29.51 7.60 59.97
N LYS A 253 -30.12 8.75 59.66
CA LYS A 253 -30.02 9.38 58.35
C LYS A 253 -28.63 10.00 58.14
N GLU A 254 -28.09 10.64 59.17
CA GLU A 254 -26.73 11.18 59.20
C GLU A 254 -25.70 10.06 59.11
N GLN A 255 -25.92 8.95 59.81
CA GLN A 255 -25.05 7.78 59.71
C GLN A 255 -25.08 7.13 58.31
N ASP A 256 -26.25 7.10 57.66
CA ASP A 256 -26.36 6.63 56.27
C ASP A 256 -25.60 7.54 55.28
N ARG A 257 -25.55 8.85 55.51
CA ARG A 257 -24.69 9.76 54.71
C ARG A 257 -23.22 9.39 54.86
N GLU A 258 -22.77 9.07 56.07
CA GLU A 258 -21.40 8.63 56.29
C GLU A 258 -21.11 7.26 55.66
N MET A 259 -22.10 6.35 55.58
CA MET A 259 -21.95 5.11 54.81
C MET A 259 -21.86 5.38 53.29
N VAL A 260 -22.59 6.35 52.75
CA VAL A 260 -22.44 6.75 51.34
C VAL A 260 -21.04 7.32 51.09
N ARG A 261 -20.54 8.17 52.00
CA ARG A 261 -19.16 8.69 51.95
C ARG A 261 -18.12 7.56 52.04
N LEU A 262 -18.38 6.55 52.86
CA LEU A 262 -17.54 5.36 52.95
C LEU A 262 -17.51 4.58 51.64
N ALA A 263 -18.67 4.38 51.00
CA ALA A 263 -18.75 3.75 49.69
C ALA A 263 -17.96 4.53 48.63
N GLU A 264 -18.00 5.86 48.67
CA GLU A 264 -17.21 6.71 47.79
C GLU A 264 -15.70 6.50 47.99
N ALA A 265 -15.23 6.38 49.24
CA ALA A 265 -13.83 6.10 49.54
C ALA A 265 -13.36 4.72 49.00
N PHE A 266 -14.19 3.69 49.06
CA PHE A 266 -13.88 2.38 48.48
C PHE A 266 -14.00 2.37 46.95
N ALA A 267 -14.92 3.15 46.38
CA ALA A 267 -15.01 3.31 44.93
C ALA A 267 -13.77 3.99 44.34
N ALA A 268 -13.18 4.95 45.06
CA ALA A 268 -11.92 5.58 44.66
C ALA A 268 -10.73 4.59 44.66
N LYS A 269 -10.85 3.44 45.34
CA LYS A 269 -9.87 2.36 45.31
C LYS A 269 -10.18 1.28 44.26
N GLY A 270 -11.32 1.34 43.60
CA GLY A 270 -11.79 0.30 42.67
C GLY A 270 -12.41 -0.93 43.34
N ASP A 271 -12.69 -0.92 44.64
CA ASP A 271 -13.25 -2.06 45.37
C ASP A 271 -14.76 -2.18 45.11
N THR A 272 -15.11 -2.69 43.92
CA THR A 272 -16.50 -2.81 43.46
C THR A 272 -17.36 -3.70 44.36
N GLU A 273 -16.78 -4.70 45.01
CA GLU A 273 -17.49 -5.58 45.95
C GLU A 273 -17.91 -4.82 47.21
N MET A 274 -16.98 -4.09 47.84
CA MET A 274 -17.28 -3.33 49.05
C MET A 274 -18.28 -2.20 48.78
N VAL A 275 -18.16 -1.53 47.63
CA VAL A 275 -19.12 -0.52 47.18
C VAL A 275 -20.52 -1.10 47.02
N ASN A 276 -20.63 -2.27 46.38
CA ASN A 276 -21.90 -2.95 46.21
C ASN A 276 -22.48 -3.41 47.55
N ALA A 277 -21.66 -3.95 48.45
CA ALA A 277 -22.09 -4.37 49.77
C ALA A 277 -22.60 -3.19 50.61
N ILE A 278 -21.92 -2.04 50.60
CA ILE A 278 -22.37 -0.85 51.35
C ILE A 278 -23.71 -0.33 50.81
N LEU A 279 -23.82 -0.20 49.47
CA LEU A 279 -24.95 0.47 48.83
C LEU A 279 -26.19 -0.42 48.67
N ASN A 280 -26.00 -1.72 48.45
CA ASN A 280 -27.08 -2.66 48.09
C ASN A 280 -27.45 -3.63 49.22
N SER A 281 -26.80 -3.61 50.38
CA SER A 281 -27.26 -4.41 51.53
C SER A 281 -28.46 -3.76 52.22
N ASP A 282 -29.36 -4.58 52.79
CA ASP A 282 -30.56 -4.13 53.50
C ASP A 282 -30.24 -3.40 54.81
N ARG A 283 -30.83 -2.22 55.00
CA ARG A 283 -30.76 -1.45 56.26
C ARG A 283 -31.86 -1.90 57.22
N LYS A 284 -31.59 -1.86 58.52
CA LYS A 284 -32.58 -2.13 59.57
C LYS A 284 -32.78 -0.90 60.46
N GLY A 285 -34.03 -0.56 60.77
CA GLY A 285 -34.37 0.47 61.75
C GLY A 285 -34.20 -0.02 63.19
N ALA A 286 -34.31 0.90 64.16
CA ALA A 286 -34.22 0.57 65.60
C ALA A 286 -35.29 -0.43 66.08
N ASP A 287 -36.41 -0.52 65.38
CA ASP A 287 -37.51 -1.45 65.61
C ASP A 287 -37.35 -2.78 64.85
N GLY A 288 -36.22 -2.99 64.17
CA GLY A 288 -35.94 -4.17 63.36
C GLY A 288 -36.60 -4.16 61.97
N THR A 289 -37.31 -3.09 61.59
CA THR A 289 -37.92 -2.99 60.26
C THR A 289 -36.86 -2.85 59.16
N VAL A 290 -37.08 -3.50 58.02
CA VAL A 290 -36.16 -3.41 56.87
C VAL A 290 -36.45 -2.10 56.11
N LEU A 291 -35.48 -1.19 56.10
CA LEU A 291 -35.56 0.14 55.50
C LEU A 291 -35.08 0.15 54.02
N GLY A 292 -34.81 -1.02 53.45
CA GLY A 292 -34.26 -1.18 52.10
C GLY A 292 -32.80 -0.71 51.98
N THR A 293 -32.28 -0.74 50.76
CA THR A 293 -30.87 -0.45 50.45
C THR A 293 -30.63 1.06 50.31
N LEU A 294 -29.37 1.51 50.44
CA LEU A 294 -29.02 2.91 50.15
C LEU A 294 -29.25 3.24 48.67
N ALA A 295 -28.98 2.29 47.76
CA ALA A 295 -29.23 2.47 46.34
C ALA A 295 -30.72 2.64 45.99
N SER A 296 -31.62 2.05 46.78
CA SER A 296 -33.08 2.20 46.61
C SER A 296 -33.66 3.43 47.31
N ASN A 297 -32.88 4.09 48.18
CA ASN A 297 -33.31 5.28 48.90
C ASN A 297 -33.28 6.50 47.96
N ARG A 298 -34.41 7.20 47.82
CA ARG A 298 -34.54 8.37 46.95
C ARG A 298 -33.49 9.46 47.20
N GLU A 299 -33.03 9.62 48.44
CA GLU A 299 -31.99 10.62 48.78
C GLU A 299 -30.61 10.24 48.24
N PHE A 300 -30.28 8.95 48.15
CA PHE A 300 -28.94 8.46 47.83
C PHE A 300 -28.83 7.73 46.49
N GLN A 301 -29.95 7.48 45.80
CA GLN A 301 -29.98 6.71 44.55
C GLN A 301 -29.03 7.26 43.46
N ALA A 302 -28.99 8.58 43.30
CA ALA A 302 -28.11 9.23 42.33
C ALA A 302 -26.63 9.04 42.69
N ASP A 303 -26.28 9.22 43.98
CA ASP A 303 -24.93 8.99 44.47
C ASP A 303 -24.52 7.52 44.38
N ALA A 304 -25.41 6.59 44.72
CA ALA A 304 -25.14 5.16 44.62
C ALA A 304 -24.78 4.75 43.18
N THR A 305 -25.52 5.25 42.19
CA THR A 305 -25.24 5.00 40.77
C THR A 305 -23.90 5.62 40.35
N ARG A 306 -23.63 6.87 40.77
CA ARG A 306 -22.37 7.57 40.50
C ARG A 306 -21.17 6.82 41.09
N ILE A 307 -21.26 6.40 42.35
CA ILE A 307 -20.21 5.69 43.09
C ILE A 307 -19.94 4.31 42.48
N GLN A 308 -20.98 3.55 42.11
CA GLN A 308 -20.81 2.25 41.42
C GLN A 308 -20.09 2.40 40.08
N ASN A 309 -20.44 3.41 39.29
CA ASN A 309 -19.77 3.67 38.01
C ASN A 309 -18.32 4.11 38.21
N MET A 310 -18.04 4.92 39.24
CA MET A 310 -16.68 5.30 39.60
C MET A 310 -15.83 4.09 39.99
N ALA A 311 -16.37 3.19 40.82
CA ALA A 311 -15.67 1.96 41.23
C ALA A 311 -15.33 1.07 40.03
N LYS A 312 -16.28 0.89 39.10
CA LYS A 312 -16.05 0.11 37.87
C LYS A 312 -14.96 0.73 37.00
N ARG A 313 -14.98 2.06 36.83
CA ARG A 313 -13.95 2.77 36.05
C ARG A 313 -12.57 2.61 36.70
N GLN A 314 -12.47 2.81 38.01
CA GLN A 314 -11.20 2.71 38.72
C GLN A 314 -10.63 1.28 38.70
N ASN A 315 -11.48 0.27 38.87
CA ASN A 315 -11.09 -1.14 38.74
C ASN A 315 -10.58 -1.43 37.32
N HIS A 316 -11.28 -0.94 36.29
CA HIS A 316 -10.84 -1.07 34.90
C HIS A 316 -9.48 -0.41 34.65
N GLU A 317 -9.24 0.80 35.14
CA GLU A 317 -7.96 1.50 35.00
C GLU A 317 -6.81 0.72 35.68
N GLN A 318 -7.02 0.19 36.88
CA GLN A 318 -6.03 -0.64 37.58
C GLN A 318 -5.77 -1.97 36.87
N ALA A 319 -6.83 -2.62 36.39
CA ALA A 319 -6.71 -3.85 35.59
C ALA A 319 -5.96 -3.57 34.28
N GLU A 320 -6.24 -2.45 33.60
CA GLU A 320 -5.50 -2.04 32.40
C GLU A 320 -4.01 -1.82 32.68
N GLU A 321 -3.68 -1.15 33.79
CA GLU A 321 -2.30 -0.84 34.15
C GLU A 321 -1.51 -2.10 34.50
N THR A 322 -2.10 -3.00 35.29
CA THR A 322 -1.45 -4.26 35.71
C THR A 322 -1.33 -5.30 34.59
N THR A 323 -2.20 -5.24 33.57
CA THR A 323 -2.21 -6.21 32.46
C THR A 323 -1.60 -5.69 31.17
N ARG A 324 -1.11 -4.44 31.15
CA ARG A 324 -0.63 -3.74 29.96
C ARG A 324 0.33 -4.55 29.10
N ASP A 325 1.35 -5.15 29.70
CA ASP A 325 2.39 -5.88 28.96
C ASP A 325 1.84 -7.15 28.29
N ALA A 326 1.00 -7.90 29.00
CA ALA A 326 0.33 -9.07 28.44
C ALA A 326 -0.60 -8.68 27.28
N ARG A 327 -1.34 -7.57 27.41
CA ARG A 327 -2.19 -7.05 26.34
C ARG A 327 -1.39 -6.68 25.09
N MET A 328 -0.28 -5.97 25.27
CA MET A 328 0.64 -5.63 24.17
C MET A 328 1.17 -6.90 23.49
N GLY A 329 1.53 -7.93 24.28
CA GLY A 329 1.95 -9.23 23.76
C GLY A 329 0.90 -9.89 22.87
N PHE A 330 -0.38 -9.88 23.26
CA PHE A 330 -1.46 -10.41 22.41
C PHE A 330 -1.66 -9.60 21.12
N TRP A 331 -1.56 -8.27 21.18
CA TRP A 331 -1.59 -7.42 19.97
C TRP A 331 -0.43 -7.71 19.02
N ASP A 332 0.77 -7.88 19.54
CA ASP A 332 1.94 -8.18 18.72
C ASP A 332 1.85 -9.58 18.10
N LYS A 333 1.42 -10.60 18.88
CA LYS A 333 1.14 -11.94 18.35
C LYS A 333 0.08 -11.91 17.25
N ALA A 334 -1.02 -11.16 17.44
CA ALA A 334 -2.09 -11.03 16.44
C ALA A 334 -1.62 -10.33 15.15
N ARG A 335 -0.80 -9.28 15.26
CA ARG A 335 -0.18 -8.60 14.11
C ARG A 335 0.75 -9.49 13.30
N GLN A 336 1.33 -10.50 13.94
CA GLN A 336 2.29 -11.42 13.34
C GLN A 336 1.64 -12.74 12.88
N GLY A 337 0.32 -12.92 13.06
CA GLY A 337 -0.35 -14.19 12.72
C GLY A 337 -0.07 -15.33 13.70
N GLN A 338 0.51 -15.04 14.86
CA GLN A 338 0.97 -16.00 15.87
C GLN A 338 0.08 -16.04 17.13
N LEU A 339 -1.12 -15.49 17.06
CA LEU A 339 -2.04 -15.48 18.20
C LEU A 339 -2.58 -16.89 18.48
N ASP A 340 -2.33 -17.39 19.67
CA ASP A 340 -3.05 -18.54 20.22
C ASP A 340 -4.42 -18.08 20.76
N ARG A 341 -5.49 -18.59 20.16
CA ARG A 341 -6.87 -18.21 20.50
C ARG A 341 -7.26 -18.71 21.89
N ASP A 342 -6.84 -19.91 22.26
CA ASP A 342 -7.21 -20.52 23.53
C ASP A 342 -6.46 -19.85 24.69
N GLU A 343 -5.19 -19.47 24.46
CA GLU A 343 -4.40 -18.65 25.38
C GLU A 343 -5.08 -17.29 25.62
N LEU A 344 -5.50 -16.58 24.56
CA LEU A 344 -6.17 -15.27 24.70
C LEU A 344 -7.50 -15.39 25.45
N LEU A 345 -8.33 -16.38 25.12
CA LEU A 345 -9.65 -16.56 25.73
C LEU A 345 -9.54 -16.97 27.21
N SER A 346 -8.61 -17.87 27.55
CA SER A 346 -8.36 -18.25 28.94
C SER A 346 -7.81 -17.08 29.76
N TRP A 347 -6.87 -16.31 29.20
CA TRP A 347 -6.32 -15.13 29.85
C TRP A 347 -7.37 -14.04 30.05
N HIS A 348 -8.25 -13.79 29.08
CA HIS A 348 -9.33 -12.81 29.18
C HIS A 348 -10.32 -13.15 30.31
N ARG A 349 -10.69 -14.43 30.46
CA ARG A 349 -11.55 -14.89 31.56
C ARG A 349 -10.90 -14.75 32.93
N ALA A 350 -9.58 -14.94 33.00
CA ALA A 350 -8.83 -14.79 34.26
C ALA A 350 -8.56 -13.33 34.64
N ASN A 351 -8.69 -12.39 33.69
CA ASN A 351 -8.39 -10.97 33.87
C ASN A 351 -9.58 -10.13 33.39
N GLU A 352 -10.71 -10.26 34.10
CA GLU A 352 -11.92 -9.50 33.78
C GLU A 352 -11.63 -7.99 33.77
N GLY A 353 -12.06 -7.30 32.71
CA GLY A 353 -11.81 -5.89 32.50
C GLY A 353 -10.51 -5.54 31.76
N ALA A 354 -9.57 -6.47 31.55
CA ALA A 354 -8.34 -6.18 30.80
C ALA A 354 -8.56 -6.00 29.29
N PHE A 355 -9.50 -6.75 28.72
CA PHE A 355 -10.02 -6.53 27.37
C PHE A 355 -11.54 -6.50 27.41
N SER A 356 -12.14 -5.76 26.48
CA SER A 356 -13.55 -5.96 26.11
C SER A 356 -13.70 -7.15 25.16
N GLU A 357 -14.88 -7.77 25.13
CA GLU A 357 -15.19 -8.85 24.17
C GLU A 357 -14.93 -8.41 22.71
N ALA A 358 -15.24 -7.15 22.39
CA ALA A 358 -14.98 -6.57 21.08
C ALA A 358 -13.48 -6.50 20.75
N GLN A 359 -12.62 -6.20 21.73
CA GLN A 359 -11.17 -6.20 21.53
C GLN A 359 -10.63 -7.62 21.32
N VAL A 360 -11.14 -8.61 22.06
CA VAL A 360 -10.76 -10.02 21.87
C VAL A 360 -11.12 -10.49 20.46
N LEU A 361 -12.35 -10.22 20.00
CA LEU A 361 -12.77 -10.53 18.63
C LEU A 361 -11.93 -9.79 17.58
N SER A 362 -11.57 -8.53 17.83
CA SER A 362 -10.70 -7.75 16.95
C SER A 362 -9.31 -8.38 16.80
N LEU A 363 -8.71 -8.88 17.88
CA LEU A 363 -7.41 -9.55 17.87
C LEU A 363 -7.46 -10.83 17.03
N ILE A 364 -8.50 -11.65 17.22
CA ILE A 364 -8.70 -12.90 16.47
C ILE A 364 -8.87 -12.60 14.98
N ASN A 365 -9.73 -11.65 14.63
CA ASN A 365 -9.97 -11.27 13.24
C ASN A 365 -8.71 -10.71 12.57
N GLN A 366 -7.91 -9.93 13.30
CA GLN A 366 -6.63 -9.41 12.80
C GLN A 366 -5.65 -10.53 12.48
N ASN A 367 -5.50 -11.50 13.40
CA ASN A 367 -4.65 -12.66 13.20
C ASN A 367 -5.07 -13.50 11.99
N ASP A 368 -6.37 -13.77 11.88
CA ASP A 368 -6.94 -14.56 10.78
C ASP A 368 -6.75 -13.86 9.44
N THR A 369 -7.00 -12.56 9.38
CA THR A 369 -6.80 -11.74 8.18
C THR A 369 -5.33 -11.77 7.75
N TYR A 370 -4.39 -11.67 8.70
CA TYR A 370 -2.96 -11.76 8.40
C TYR A 370 -2.59 -13.13 7.81
N ASN A 371 -3.04 -14.21 8.44
CA ASN A 371 -2.76 -15.57 7.99
C ASN A 371 -3.39 -15.86 6.62
N GLU A 372 -4.61 -15.36 6.36
CA GLU A 372 -5.26 -15.48 5.06
C GLU A 372 -4.54 -14.67 3.97
N GLN A 373 -3.99 -13.49 4.31
CA GLN A 373 -3.18 -12.70 3.39
C GLN A 373 -1.85 -13.39 3.07
N GLN A 374 -1.14 -13.91 4.08
CA GLN A 374 0.10 -14.69 3.89
C GLN A 374 -0.14 -15.93 3.03
N ALA A 375 -1.19 -16.70 3.32
CA ALA A 375 -1.56 -17.87 2.52
C ALA A 375 -1.87 -17.49 1.05
N ARG A 376 -2.56 -16.36 0.82
CA ARG A 376 -2.82 -15.85 -0.54
C ARG A 376 -1.54 -15.44 -1.26
N GLU A 377 -0.61 -14.78 -0.60
CA GLU A 377 0.67 -14.39 -1.22
C GLU A 377 1.56 -15.61 -1.52
N LEU A 378 1.61 -16.58 -0.61
CA LEU A 378 2.29 -17.86 -0.86
C LEU A 378 1.67 -18.61 -2.04
N ALA A 379 0.34 -18.73 -2.10
CA ALA A 379 -0.34 -19.37 -3.21
C ALA A 379 -0.07 -18.66 -4.56
N LYS A 380 -0.03 -17.32 -4.59
CA LYS A 380 0.37 -16.56 -5.78
C LYS A 380 1.82 -16.83 -6.19
N ALA A 381 2.73 -16.90 -5.22
CA ALA A 381 4.14 -17.19 -5.47
C ALA A 381 4.33 -18.62 -6.00
N GLU A 382 3.67 -19.61 -5.40
CA GLU A 382 3.67 -20.99 -5.86
C GLU A 382 3.09 -21.13 -7.27
N HIS A 383 1.96 -20.47 -7.53
CA HIS A 383 1.35 -20.45 -8.87
C HIS A 383 2.30 -19.84 -9.91
N LYS A 384 2.99 -18.73 -9.58
CA LYS A 384 3.98 -18.13 -10.47
C LYS A 384 5.16 -19.07 -10.74
N ILE A 385 5.67 -19.76 -9.72
CA ILE A 385 6.75 -20.75 -9.89
C ILE A 385 6.28 -21.92 -10.75
N ALA A 386 5.05 -22.39 -10.56
CA ALA A 386 4.48 -23.47 -11.36
C ALA A 386 4.34 -23.08 -12.84
N LEU A 387 3.87 -21.86 -13.13
CA LEU A 387 3.79 -21.32 -14.48
C LEU A 387 5.18 -21.19 -15.12
N GLU A 388 6.17 -20.69 -14.38
CA GLU A 388 7.54 -20.57 -14.89
C GLU A 388 8.18 -21.93 -15.21
N ARG A 389 7.95 -22.93 -14.34
CA ARG A 389 8.39 -24.32 -14.58
C ARG A 389 7.70 -24.91 -15.81
N ALA A 390 6.38 -24.74 -15.93
CA ALA A 390 5.60 -25.24 -17.07
C ALA A 390 6.07 -24.60 -18.39
N ALA A 391 6.29 -23.29 -18.41
CA ALA A 391 6.81 -22.57 -19.58
C ALA A 391 8.19 -23.07 -19.99
N THR A 392 9.12 -23.18 -19.02
CA THR A 392 10.49 -23.64 -19.28
C THR A 392 10.50 -25.09 -19.78
N GLN A 393 9.70 -25.96 -19.17
CA GLN A 393 9.60 -27.36 -19.57
C GLN A 393 9.01 -27.50 -20.98
N ALA A 394 7.94 -26.76 -21.30
CA ALA A 394 7.37 -26.78 -22.64
C ALA A 394 8.36 -26.30 -23.71
N GLU A 395 9.18 -25.28 -23.43
CA GLU A 395 10.22 -24.81 -24.35
C GLU A 395 11.36 -25.83 -24.53
N GLU A 396 11.78 -26.51 -23.46
CA GLU A 396 12.81 -27.57 -23.52
C GLU A 396 12.29 -28.82 -24.25
N ASP A 397 11.03 -29.19 -24.04
CA ASP A 397 10.37 -30.31 -24.73
C ASP A 397 10.31 -30.05 -26.24
N VAL A 398 9.91 -28.84 -26.65
CA VAL A 398 9.91 -28.42 -28.07
C VAL A 398 11.33 -28.49 -28.64
N THR A 399 12.32 -27.94 -27.92
CA THR A 399 13.72 -27.95 -28.38
C THR A 399 14.26 -29.37 -28.52
N SER A 400 14.02 -30.22 -27.54
CA SER A 400 14.48 -31.63 -27.52
C SER A 400 13.84 -32.44 -28.64
N ARG A 401 12.52 -32.31 -28.83
CA ARG A 401 11.79 -32.93 -29.95
C ARG A 401 12.34 -32.47 -31.29
N ASN A 402 12.65 -31.18 -31.44
CA ASN A 402 13.17 -30.63 -32.68
C ASN A 402 14.60 -31.10 -32.97
N VAL A 403 15.45 -31.24 -31.94
CA VAL A 403 16.78 -31.85 -32.09
C VAL A 403 16.68 -33.30 -32.57
N GLU A 404 15.75 -34.08 -32.01
CA GLU A 404 15.50 -35.45 -32.47
C GLU A 404 14.96 -35.50 -33.91
N ALA A 405 14.03 -34.61 -34.25
CA ALA A 405 13.49 -34.52 -35.61
C ALA A 405 14.60 -34.20 -36.62
N VAL A 406 15.45 -33.22 -36.31
CA VAL A 406 16.58 -32.80 -37.15
C VAL A 406 17.58 -33.93 -37.36
N THR A 407 17.99 -34.63 -36.30
CA THR A 407 18.95 -35.73 -36.40
C THR A 407 18.43 -36.89 -37.25
N LYS A 408 17.10 -37.07 -37.32
CA LYS A 408 16.43 -38.05 -38.20
C LYS A 408 16.14 -37.52 -39.61
N GLY A 409 16.64 -36.34 -39.98
CA GLY A 409 16.38 -35.71 -41.29
C GLY A 409 14.96 -35.19 -41.47
N MET A 410 14.22 -35.00 -40.37
CA MET A 410 12.85 -34.47 -40.34
C MET A 410 12.80 -32.97 -40.01
N GLY A 411 13.94 -32.26 -40.03
CA GLY A 411 14.02 -30.83 -39.71
C GLY A 411 13.18 -29.93 -40.63
N ALA A 412 12.94 -30.37 -41.87
CA ALA A 412 12.07 -29.69 -42.85
C ALA A 412 10.58 -29.66 -42.42
N TYR A 413 10.19 -30.49 -41.45
CA TYR A 413 8.79 -30.71 -41.06
C TYR A 413 8.43 -30.12 -39.69
N ILE A 414 9.29 -29.25 -39.15
CA ILE A 414 9.00 -28.53 -37.90
C ILE A 414 7.88 -27.52 -38.18
N GLU A 415 6.80 -27.59 -37.40
CA GLU A 415 5.66 -26.66 -37.44
C GLU A 415 5.72 -25.64 -36.30
N GLU A 416 4.95 -24.56 -36.42
CA GLU A 416 4.78 -23.59 -35.32
C GLU A 416 4.15 -24.25 -34.10
N VAL A 417 4.66 -23.93 -32.91
CA VAL A 417 4.16 -24.50 -31.65
C VAL A 417 3.74 -23.38 -30.73
N THR A 418 2.56 -23.55 -30.11
CA THR A 418 2.09 -22.67 -29.05
C THR A 418 2.53 -23.23 -27.69
N VAL A 419 3.28 -22.44 -26.92
CA VAL A 419 3.75 -22.81 -25.58
C VAL A 419 3.20 -21.84 -24.52
N PRO A 420 2.98 -22.30 -23.28
CA PRO A 420 2.63 -21.41 -22.18
C PRO A 420 3.78 -20.44 -21.86
N THR A 421 3.43 -19.21 -21.49
CA THR A 421 4.36 -18.18 -21.03
C THR A 421 4.49 -18.21 -19.50
N LYS A 422 5.50 -17.52 -18.97
CA LYS A 422 5.69 -17.35 -17.52
C LYS A 422 4.55 -16.60 -16.83
N THR A 423 3.65 -15.96 -17.60
CA THR A 423 2.47 -15.25 -17.10
C THR A 423 1.20 -16.11 -17.17
N GLY A 424 1.26 -17.30 -17.77
CA GLY A 424 0.11 -18.20 -17.98
C GLY A 424 -0.65 -17.97 -19.28
N GLU A 425 -0.23 -17.00 -20.10
CA GLU A 425 -0.71 -16.84 -21.47
C GLU A 425 -0.03 -17.84 -22.40
N THR A 426 -0.35 -17.81 -23.68
CA THR A 426 0.28 -18.66 -24.69
C THR A 426 1.00 -17.82 -25.74
N ARG A 427 2.20 -18.25 -26.16
CA ARG A 427 2.93 -17.63 -27.28
C ARG A 427 3.22 -18.67 -28.35
N THR A 428 3.14 -18.25 -29.62
CA THR A 428 3.54 -19.08 -30.76
C THR A 428 5.04 -18.89 -31.01
N ILE A 429 5.78 -20.00 -31.11
CA ILE A 429 7.19 -20.00 -31.49
C ILE A 429 7.27 -20.32 -32.98
N SER A 430 7.86 -19.40 -33.75
CA SER A 430 8.04 -19.57 -35.20
C SER A 430 8.93 -20.78 -35.53
N VAL A 431 8.77 -21.34 -36.73
CA VAL A 431 9.62 -22.46 -37.21
C VAL A 431 11.10 -22.08 -37.24
N GLU A 432 11.42 -20.86 -37.65
CA GLU A 432 12.81 -20.37 -37.69
C GLU A 432 13.43 -20.27 -36.28
N ASP A 433 12.69 -19.74 -35.30
CA ASP A 433 13.18 -19.68 -33.91
C ASP A 433 13.40 -21.07 -33.32
N GLN A 434 12.49 -22.00 -33.62
CA GLN A 434 12.60 -23.40 -33.23
C GLN A 434 13.85 -24.08 -33.84
N LYS A 435 14.10 -23.87 -35.13
CA LYS A 435 15.30 -24.39 -35.83
C LYS A 435 16.58 -23.77 -35.28
N LYS A 436 16.58 -22.48 -34.98
CA LYS A 436 17.72 -21.78 -34.37
C LYS A 436 18.01 -22.31 -32.96
N ALA A 437 16.98 -22.57 -32.15
CA ALA A 437 17.13 -23.17 -30.83
C ALA A 437 17.71 -24.59 -30.91
N ALA A 438 17.21 -25.43 -31.81
CA ALA A 438 17.73 -26.77 -32.04
C ALA A 438 19.19 -26.74 -32.55
N ALA A 439 19.50 -25.88 -33.51
CA ALA A 439 20.86 -25.68 -34.03
C ALA A 439 21.84 -25.26 -32.93
N LYS A 440 21.44 -24.28 -32.10
CA LYS A 440 22.24 -23.85 -30.95
C LYS A 440 22.47 -25.00 -29.97
N ARG A 441 21.42 -25.76 -29.63
CA ARG A 441 21.52 -26.90 -28.71
C ARG A 441 22.51 -27.95 -29.18
N LEU A 442 22.54 -28.26 -30.47
CA LEU A 442 23.47 -29.19 -31.10
C LEU A 442 24.93 -28.69 -31.05
N VAL A 443 25.15 -27.41 -31.34
CA VAL A 443 26.47 -26.77 -31.20
C VAL A 443 26.93 -26.84 -29.75
N ASP A 444 26.09 -26.38 -28.82
CA ASP A 444 26.39 -26.37 -27.38
C ASP A 444 26.69 -27.79 -26.86
N GLN A 445 25.98 -28.81 -27.35
CA GLN A 445 26.23 -30.22 -27.01
C GLN A 445 27.60 -30.70 -27.49
N SER A 446 27.96 -30.41 -28.73
CA SER A 446 29.28 -30.80 -29.28
C SER A 446 30.43 -30.09 -28.56
N GLU A 447 30.26 -28.81 -28.20
CA GLU A 447 31.25 -28.04 -27.44
C GLU A 447 31.36 -28.51 -25.99
N TRP A 448 30.24 -28.85 -25.39
CA TRP A 448 30.22 -29.46 -24.06
C TRP A 448 31.05 -30.75 -24.05
N LEU A 449 30.96 -31.59 -25.09
CA LEU A 449 31.80 -32.79 -25.21
C LEU A 449 33.30 -32.44 -25.27
N VAL A 450 33.67 -31.39 -25.99
CA VAL A 450 35.06 -30.89 -26.03
C VAL A 450 35.52 -30.42 -24.65
N THR A 451 34.73 -29.58 -23.97
CA THR A 451 35.09 -29.08 -22.62
C THR A 451 35.21 -30.19 -21.58
N LYS A 452 34.50 -31.31 -21.77
CA LYS A 452 34.59 -32.50 -20.90
C LYS A 452 35.69 -33.48 -21.32
N GLY A 453 36.49 -33.17 -22.33
CA GLY A 453 37.54 -34.05 -22.86
C GLY A 453 37.01 -35.34 -23.50
N LYS A 454 35.71 -35.36 -23.88
CA LYS A 454 35.05 -36.51 -24.51
C LYS A 454 35.11 -36.48 -26.04
N ALA A 455 35.51 -35.34 -26.63
CA ALA A 455 35.74 -35.18 -28.06
C ALA A 455 36.87 -34.17 -28.30
N THR A 456 37.62 -34.31 -29.39
CA THR A 456 38.53 -33.25 -29.87
C THR A 456 37.76 -32.17 -30.63
N PRO A 457 38.32 -30.96 -30.83
CA PRO A 457 37.72 -29.94 -31.68
C PRO A 457 37.39 -30.43 -33.10
N GLU A 458 38.25 -31.27 -33.68
CA GLU A 458 38.06 -31.86 -35.01
C GLU A 458 36.91 -32.87 -35.01
N GLN A 459 36.79 -33.70 -33.97
CA GLN A 459 35.66 -34.61 -33.82
C GLN A 459 34.35 -33.84 -33.64
N ALA A 460 34.35 -32.75 -32.87
CA ALA A 460 33.19 -31.87 -32.72
C ALA A 460 32.79 -31.21 -34.04
N PHE A 461 33.75 -30.74 -34.83
CA PHE A 461 33.49 -30.22 -36.17
C PHE A 461 32.87 -31.30 -37.08
N GLY A 462 33.40 -32.53 -37.07
CA GLY A 462 32.83 -33.65 -37.81
C GLY A 462 31.38 -33.97 -37.42
N MET A 463 31.09 -34.03 -36.11
CA MET A 463 29.72 -34.23 -35.59
C MET A 463 28.77 -33.12 -36.04
N GLN A 464 29.23 -31.86 -36.01
CA GLN A 464 28.46 -30.73 -36.53
C GLN A 464 28.22 -30.89 -38.03
N VAL A 465 29.24 -31.20 -38.83
CA VAL A 465 29.10 -31.40 -40.28
C VAL A 465 28.05 -32.46 -40.57
N GLU A 466 28.10 -33.63 -39.93
CA GLU A 466 27.11 -34.69 -40.10
C GLU A 466 25.69 -34.20 -39.77
N THR A 467 25.51 -33.60 -38.59
CA THR A 467 24.20 -33.18 -38.11
C THR A 467 23.57 -32.08 -38.98
N PHE A 468 24.36 -31.07 -39.34
CA PHE A 468 23.88 -29.95 -40.15
C PHE A 468 23.68 -30.34 -41.63
N SER A 469 24.31 -31.42 -42.10
CA SER A 469 24.12 -31.94 -43.46
C SER A 469 22.77 -32.61 -43.67
N VAL A 470 22.26 -33.29 -42.63
CA VAL A 470 21.00 -34.06 -42.69
C VAL A 470 19.80 -33.21 -42.25
N GLY A 471 20.01 -32.30 -41.31
CA GLY A 471 18.95 -31.54 -40.66
C GLY A 471 18.45 -30.32 -41.42
N ASN A 472 19.14 -29.92 -42.49
CA ASN A 472 18.95 -28.63 -43.17
C ASN A 472 18.79 -27.47 -42.16
N LEU A 473 19.67 -27.49 -41.15
CA LEU A 473 19.79 -26.44 -40.17
C LEU A 473 20.94 -25.51 -40.56
N ARG A 474 20.89 -24.29 -40.03
CA ARG A 474 22.03 -23.37 -40.09
C ARG A 474 22.76 -23.38 -38.75
N ASN A 475 24.04 -23.70 -38.78
CA ASN A 475 24.93 -23.51 -37.66
C ASN A 475 25.16 -22.00 -37.46
N PRO A 476 24.69 -21.41 -36.34
CA PRO A 476 24.75 -19.97 -36.15
C PRO A 476 26.19 -19.45 -36.03
N LYS A 477 27.14 -20.29 -35.57
CA LYS A 477 28.55 -19.89 -35.51
C LYS A 477 29.16 -19.83 -36.90
N TRP A 478 28.86 -20.80 -37.76
CA TRP A 478 29.35 -20.80 -39.13
C TRP A 478 28.77 -19.64 -39.95
N GLU A 479 27.46 -19.40 -39.84
CA GLU A 479 26.82 -18.26 -40.53
C GLU A 479 27.43 -16.92 -40.09
N HIS A 480 27.69 -16.75 -38.79
CA HIS A 480 28.34 -15.55 -38.27
C HIS A 480 29.76 -15.38 -38.82
N VAL A 481 30.58 -16.43 -38.75
CA VAL A 481 31.98 -16.39 -39.23
C VAL A 481 32.04 -16.15 -40.74
N LEU A 482 31.24 -16.87 -41.54
CA LEU A 482 31.22 -16.76 -43.00
C LEU A 482 30.64 -15.42 -43.50
N SER A 483 29.73 -14.79 -42.75
CA SER A 483 29.21 -13.46 -43.13
C SER A 483 30.08 -12.30 -42.66
N ALA A 484 30.96 -12.51 -41.67
CA ALA A 484 31.87 -11.48 -41.16
C ALA A 484 33.14 -11.33 -42.04
N GLY A 485 33.58 -12.42 -42.67
CA GLY A 485 34.81 -12.47 -43.46
C GLY A 485 34.89 -11.40 -44.56
N PRO A 486 34.11 -11.50 -45.65
CA PRO A 486 34.14 -10.57 -46.78
C PRO A 486 33.98 -9.10 -46.37
N LYS A 487 33.16 -8.85 -45.33
CA LYS A 487 32.93 -7.51 -44.79
C LYS A 487 34.17 -6.94 -44.12
N SER A 488 34.88 -7.74 -43.32
CA SER A 488 36.15 -7.35 -42.69
C SER A 488 37.27 -7.14 -43.71
N ALA A 489 37.15 -7.78 -44.87
CA ALA A 489 38.15 -7.79 -45.91
C ALA A 489 38.30 -6.40 -46.57
N THR A 490 37.24 -5.60 -46.66
CA THR A 490 37.25 -4.25 -47.29
C THR A 490 38.32 -3.32 -46.71
N GLN A 491 38.61 -3.40 -45.41
CA GLN A 491 39.66 -2.59 -44.77
C GLN A 491 41.07 -3.06 -45.13
N PHE A 492 41.27 -4.37 -45.32
CA PHE A 492 42.57 -4.99 -45.64
C PHE A 492 43.05 -4.63 -47.06
N THR A 493 42.16 -4.66 -48.07
CA THR A 493 42.54 -4.29 -49.44
C THR A 493 42.93 -2.82 -49.59
N LEU A 494 42.27 -1.92 -48.85
CA LEU A 494 42.50 -0.47 -48.96
C LEU A 494 43.78 -0.03 -48.24
N SER A 495 44.21 -0.75 -47.20
CA SER A 495 45.31 -0.34 -46.32
C SER A 495 46.60 -1.13 -46.53
N GLY A 496 46.58 -2.29 -47.19
CA GLY A 496 47.75 -3.14 -47.38
C GLY A 496 48.33 -3.69 -46.05
N GLY A 497 47.53 -3.70 -44.98
CA GLY A 497 47.91 -4.11 -43.63
C GLY A 497 47.85 -5.62 -43.39
N GLU A 498 47.92 -6.04 -42.12
CA GLU A 498 47.81 -7.45 -41.71
C GLU A 498 46.41 -8.02 -41.99
N VAL A 499 46.33 -9.33 -42.25
CA VAL A 499 45.05 -10.02 -42.50
C VAL A 499 44.17 -9.96 -41.25
N PRO A 500 42.94 -9.42 -41.32
CA PRO A 500 42.03 -9.39 -40.19
C PRO A 500 41.73 -10.83 -39.69
N PRO A 501 41.74 -11.09 -38.37
CA PRO A 501 41.44 -12.43 -37.84
C PRO A 501 40.11 -12.99 -38.32
N ALA A 502 39.06 -12.15 -38.38
CA ALA A 502 37.75 -12.55 -38.88
C ALA A 502 37.77 -12.99 -40.35
N LEU A 503 38.64 -12.39 -41.18
CA LEU A 503 38.82 -12.81 -42.57
C LEU A 503 39.49 -14.18 -42.63
N GLN A 504 40.60 -14.35 -41.90
CA GLN A 504 41.35 -15.60 -41.82
C GLN A 504 40.47 -16.76 -41.34
N ASP A 505 39.80 -16.59 -40.19
CA ASP A 505 38.92 -17.60 -39.61
C ASP A 505 37.81 -18.01 -40.58
N SER A 506 37.30 -17.06 -41.36
CA SER A 506 36.22 -17.31 -42.31
C SER A 506 36.65 -18.08 -43.55
N VAL A 507 37.84 -17.79 -44.12
CA VAL A 507 38.35 -18.55 -45.26
C VAL A 507 38.82 -19.94 -44.82
N ASP A 508 39.34 -20.08 -43.60
CA ASP A 508 39.70 -21.38 -43.04
C ASP A 508 38.46 -22.24 -42.81
N LEU A 509 37.40 -21.66 -42.25
CA LEU A 509 36.12 -22.33 -42.11
C LEU A 509 35.53 -22.70 -43.46
N TYR A 510 35.60 -21.80 -44.44
CA TYR A 510 35.15 -22.06 -45.81
C TYR A 510 35.86 -23.29 -46.40
N MET A 511 37.19 -23.31 -46.38
CA MET A 511 38.00 -24.40 -46.93
C MET A 511 37.73 -25.73 -46.21
N LYS A 512 37.56 -25.69 -44.88
CA LYS A 512 37.19 -26.88 -44.08
C LYS A 512 35.81 -27.42 -44.45
N LEU A 513 34.80 -26.56 -44.56
CA LEU A 513 33.45 -26.95 -44.96
C LEU A 513 33.41 -27.42 -46.40
N HIS A 514 34.11 -26.76 -47.32
CA HIS A 514 34.23 -27.19 -48.72
C HIS A 514 34.83 -28.59 -48.83
N ALA A 515 35.88 -28.88 -48.05
CA ALA A 515 36.52 -30.19 -48.03
C ALA A 515 35.64 -31.28 -47.39
N ALA A 516 34.87 -30.93 -46.36
CA ALA A 516 34.05 -31.89 -45.60
C ALA A 516 32.69 -32.16 -46.26
N ASN A 517 31.93 -31.10 -46.58
CA ASN A 517 30.69 -31.17 -47.32
C ASN A 517 30.38 -29.82 -48.01
N PRO A 518 30.68 -29.66 -49.31
CA PRO A 518 30.49 -28.38 -50.01
C PRO A 518 29.03 -27.94 -50.07
N LYS A 519 28.05 -28.86 -49.96
CA LYS A 519 26.62 -28.49 -49.93
C LYS A 519 26.27 -27.62 -48.71
N LEU A 520 27.00 -27.73 -47.60
CA LEU A 520 26.76 -26.91 -46.42
C LEU A 520 27.00 -25.42 -46.69
N LEU A 521 27.94 -25.08 -47.57
CA LEU A 521 28.26 -23.69 -47.92
C LEU A 521 27.08 -23.00 -48.60
N GLU A 522 26.30 -23.75 -49.37
CA GLU A 522 25.09 -23.27 -50.03
C GLU A 522 24.00 -22.87 -49.01
N THR A 523 23.93 -23.58 -47.88
CA THR A 523 22.97 -23.32 -46.79
C THR A 523 23.41 -22.19 -45.86
N HIS A 524 24.72 -22.04 -45.64
CA HIS A 524 25.30 -21.14 -44.63
C HIS A 524 25.77 -19.79 -45.18
N ILE A 525 25.98 -19.66 -46.49
CA ILE A 525 26.35 -18.38 -47.14
C ILE A 525 25.14 -17.91 -47.95
N LYS A 526 24.43 -16.89 -47.48
CA LYS A 526 23.21 -16.40 -48.14
C LYS A 526 23.48 -15.52 -49.35
N ASP A 527 24.50 -14.68 -49.26
CA ASP A 527 24.84 -13.72 -50.31
C ASP A 527 25.70 -14.40 -51.39
N SER A 528 25.27 -14.28 -52.65
CA SER A 528 26.03 -14.78 -53.79
C SER A 528 27.39 -14.11 -53.91
N ALA A 529 27.51 -12.82 -53.55
CA ALA A 529 28.76 -12.09 -53.60
C ALA A 529 29.78 -12.61 -52.57
N ASP A 530 29.31 -12.89 -51.34
CA ASP A 530 30.15 -13.50 -50.30
C ASP A 530 30.64 -14.89 -50.76
N ARG A 531 29.74 -15.68 -51.37
CA ARG A 531 30.09 -17.01 -51.90
C ARG A 531 31.11 -16.92 -53.02
N ASP A 532 30.92 -16.00 -53.95
CA ASP A 532 31.84 -15.80 -55.07
C ASP A 532 33.22 -15.31 -54.58
N PHE A 533 33.28 -14.55 -53.47
CA PHE A 533 34.55 -14.21 -52.83
C PHE A 533 35.28 -15.46 -52.33
N TYR A 534 34.59 -16.32 -51.60
CA TYR A 534 35.22 -17.54 -51.07
C TYR A 534 35.62 -18.53 -52.17
N GLU A 535 34.83 -18.65 -53.22
CA GLU A 535 35.17 -19.47 -54.38
C GLU A 535 36.37 -18.90 -55.13
N ALA A 536 36.45 -17.57 -55.32
CA ALA A 536 37.63 -16.93 -55.91
C ALA A 536 38.89 -17.19 -55.06
N TYR A 537 38.77 -17.12 -53.73
CA TYR A 537 39.86 -17.46 -52.80
C TYR A 537 40.30 -18.92 -52.95
N ARG A 538 39.35 -19.86 -52.97
CA ARG A 538 39.64 -21.29 -53.17
C ARG A 538 40.33 -21.53 -54.51
N VAL A 539 39.86 -20.90 -55.58
CA VAL A 539 40.46 -21.07 -56.91
C VAL A 539 41.88 -20.50 -56.94
N ALA A 540 42.08 -19.31 -56.38
CA ALA A 540 43.39 -18.66 -56.28
C ALA A 540 44.41 -19.50 -55.48
N THR A 541 43.97 -20.16 -54.40
CA THR A 541 44.82 -21.03 -53.59
C THR A 541 45.09 -22.38 -54.26
N GLN A 542 44.05 -23.08 -54.74
CA GLN A 542 44.17 -24.46 -55.26
C GLN A 542 44.75 -24.51 -56.68
N TYR A 543 44.32 -23.62 -57.57
CA TYR A 543 44.71 -23.63 -58.99
C TYR A 543 45.74 -22.55 -59.29
N GLY A 544 45.56 -21.35 -58.74
CA GLY A 544 46.51 -20.25 -58.86
C GLY A 544 47.80 -20.45 -58.05
N LYS A 545 47.79 -21.39 -57.09
CA LYS A 545 48.90 -21.68 -56.15
C LYS A 545 49.43 -20.42 -55.43
N LEU A 546 48.55 -19.44 -55.23
CA LEU A 546 48.87 -18.21 -54.53
C LEU A 546 48.98 -18.47 -53.03
N LYS A 547 49.81 -17.67 -52.34
CA LYS A 547 49.87 -17.69 -50.87
C LYS A 547 48.54 -17.20 -50.29
N PRO A 548 48.15 -17.62 -49.07
CA PRO A 548 46.84 -17.27 -48.48
C PRO A 548 46.51 -15.77 -48.53
N GLU A 549 47.46 -14.90 -48.17
CA GLU A 549 47.26 -13.45 -48.14
C GLU A 549 47.04 -12.88 -49.56
N GLN A 550 47.83 -13.37 -50.53
CA GLN A 550 47.72 -12.99 -51.94
C GLN A 550 46.41 -13.49 -52.55
N ALA A 551 45.98 -14.69 -52.18
CA ALA A 551 44.72 -15.26 -52.63
C ALA A 551 43.52 -14.47 -52.08
N MET A 552 43.55 -14.02 -50.83
CA MET A 552 42.49 -13.16 -50.27
C MET A 552 42.41 -11.84 -51.01
N GLN A 553 43.55 -11.17 -51.24
CA GLN A 553 43.60 -9.92 -52.01
C GLN A 553 43.07 -10.11 -53.44
N THR A 554 43.46 -11.21 -54.08
CA THR A 554 43.04 -11.54 -55.45
C THR A 554 41.53 -11.77 -55.51
N ALA A 555 40.99 -12.59 -54.60
CA ALA A 555 39.57 -12.86 -54.49
C ALA A 555 38.75 -11.58 -54.29
N MET A 556 39.22 -10.69 -53.42
CA MET A 556 38.58 -9.39 -53.19
C MET A 556 38.57 -8.49 -54.41
N MET A 557 39.70 -8.39 -55.12
CA MET A 557 39.77 -7.60 -56.35
C MET A 557 38.87 -8.19 -57.44
N GLN A 558 38.82 -9.51 -57.56
CA GLN A 558 38.01 -10.20 -58.56
C GLN A 558 36.50 -10.04 -58.34
N THR A 559 36.05 -10.00 -57.08
CA THR A 559 34.63 -9.80 -56.78
C THR A 559 34.22 -8.33 -56.76
N SER A 560 35.11 -7.41 -56.34
CA SER A 560 34.80 -5.98 -56.29
C SER A 560 34.93 -5.26 -57.63
N ASP A 561 35.87 -5.68 -58.48
CA ASP A 561 36.07 -5.14 -59.82
C ASP A 561 36.35 -6.25 -60.85
N PRO A 562 35.32 -7.02 -61.24
CA PRO A 562 35.44 -8.12 -62.20
C PRO A 562 36.08 -7.71 -63.54
N SER A 563 35.87 -6.46 -63.96
CA SER A 563 36.30 -5.94 -65.26
C SER A 563 37.82 -5.93 -65.42
N LYS A 564 38.57 -5.75 -64.34
CA LYS A 564 40.04 -5.74 -64.33
C LYS A 564 40.67 -7.09 -64.70
N PHE A 565 39.90 -8.17 -64.62
CA PHE A 565 40.36 -9.54 -64.90
C PHE A 565 39.91 -10.04 -66.28
N GLN A 566 39.20 -9.21 -67.05
CA GLN A 566 38.69 -9.52 -68.39
C GLN A 566 39.67 -9.06 -69.49
N GLY A 567 40.89 -9.63 -69.47
CA GLY A 567 41.86 -9.44 -70.55
C GLY A 567 41.57 -10.33 -71.77
N ALA A 568 42.29 -10.12 -72.88
CA ALA A 568 42.13 -10.89 -74.12
C ALA A 568 42.23 -12.42 -73.92
N GLY A 569 43.09 -12.89 -73.02
CA GLY A 569 43.20 -14.32 -72.69
C GLY A 569 42.00 -14.87 -71.91
N THR A 570 41.35 -14.06 -71.07
CA THR A 570 40.10 -14.44 -70.40
C THR A 570 38.95 -14.46 -71.40
N GLN A 571 38.90 -13.51 -72.34
CA GLN A 571 37.90 -13.48 -73.40
C GLN A 571 37.99 -14.73 -74.29
N GLN A 572 39.20 -15.17 -74.64
CA GLN A 572 39.39 -16.41 -75.39
C GLN A 572 38.84 -17.64 -74.64
N ARG A 573 39.02 -17.71 -73.31
CA ARG A 573 38.41 -18.76 -72.48
C ARG A 573 36.89 -18.65 -72.45
N PHE A 574 36.33 -17.44 -72.39
CA PHE A 574 34.88 -17.23 -72.44
C PHE A 574 34.29 -17.72 -73.77
N ASP A 575 34.95 -17.45 -74.90
CA ASP A 575 34.52 -17.91 -76.21
C ASP A 575 34.57 -19.44 -76.32
N GLN A 576 35.61 -20.08 -75.74
CA GLN A 576 35.70 -21.54 -75.64
C GLN A 576 34.57 -22.13 -74.79
N ILE A 577 34.27 -21.50 -73.66
CA ILE A 577 33.15 -21.88 -72.78
C ILE A 577 31.82 -21.74 -73.52
N ASP A 578 31.57 -20.61 -74.17
CA ASP A 578 30.34 -20.39 -74.93
C ASP A 578 30.18 -21.38 -76.09
N THR A 579 31.28 -21.75 -76.75
CA THR A 579 31.27 -22.77 -77.81
C THR A 579 30.91 -24.13 -77.25
N ARG A 580 31.52 -24.52 -76.12
CA ARG A 580 31.29 -25.79 -75.45
C ARG A 580 29.95 -25.87 -74.72
N VAL A 581 29.38 -24.73 -74.32
CA VAL A 581 28.03 -24.62 -73.78
C VAL A 581 26.98 -24.62 -74.90
N LYS A 582 27.25 -24.02 -76.05
CA LYS A 582 26.35 -24.12 -77.20
C LYS A 582 26.18 -25.56 -77.69
N SER A 583 27.21 -26.40 -77.61
CA SER A 583 27.05 -27.84 -77.90
C SER A 583 26.18 -28.58 -76.87
N ILE A 584 25.96 -28.03 -75.68
CA ILE A 584 24.97 -28.51 -74.70
C ILE A 584 23.56 -28.29 -75.25
N THR A 585 23.26 -27.14 -75.85
CA THR A 585 21.92 -26.76 -76.35
C THR A 585 21.46 -27.52 -77.62
N TYR A 586 22.38 -28.09 -78.40
CA TYR A 586 22.09 -28.72 -79.71
C TYR A 586 22.32 -30.24 -79.74
N GLY A 587 22.05 -30.94 -78.63
CA GLY A 587 21.94 -32.42 -78.60
C GLY A 587 23.10 -33.19 -77.97
N GLY A 588 24.04 -32.54 -77.27
CA GLY A 588 25.23 -33.17 -76.68
C GLY A 588 25.13 -33.61 -75.20
N ILE A 589 23.99 -33.41 -74.52
CA ILE A 589 23.95 -33.51 -73.04
C ILE A 589 24.05 -34.93 -72.48
N GLY A 590 23.68 -35.96 -73.26
CA GLY A 590 23.73 -37.35 -72.79
C GLY A 590 25.12 -37.84 -72.34
N GLY A 591 26.19 -37.11 -72.63
CA GLY A 591 27.55 -37.40 -72.13
C GLY A 591 27.98 -36.59 -70.89
N TRP A 592 27.29 -35.49 -70.57
CA TRP A 592 27.64 -34.63 -69.42
C TRP A 592 26.88 -35.03 -68.17
N PHE A 593 25.61 -35.40 -68.30
CA PHE A 593 24.77 -35.87 -67.21
C PHE A 593 24.29 -37.29 -67.52
N GLY A 594 23.83 -38.02 -66.50
CA GLY A 594 23.31 -39.38 -66.68
C GLY A 594 22.05 -39.45 -67.57
N SER A 595 21.35 -38.33 -67.72
CA SER A 595 20.18 -38.14 -68.58
C SER A 595 20.31 -36.82 -69.35
N THR A 596 19.57 -36.66 -70.46
CA THR A 596 19.47 -35.37 -71.15
C THR A 596 18.41 -34.50 -70.45
N PRO A 597 18.79 -33.36 -69.82
CA PRO A 597 17.84 -32.42 -69.23
C PRO A 597 16.82 -31.95 -70.26
N LYS A 598 15.56 -31.82 -69.84
CA LYS A 598 14.49 -31.27 -70.66
C LYS A 598 14.54 -29.73 -70.70
N ASN A 599 15.11 -29.08 -69.68
CA ASN A 599 15.35 -27.63 -69.63
C ASN A 599 16.77 -27.22 -70.06
N GLN A 600 17.23 -27.73 -71.21
CA GLN A 600 18.61 -27.56 -71.71
C GLN A 600 19.10 -26.12 -71.75
N GLY A 601 18.26 -25.19 -72.20
CA GLY A 601 18.64 -23.77 -72.28
C GLY A 601 18.98 -23.16 -70.91
N TYR A 602 18.22 -23.54 -69.87
CA TYR A 602 18.50 -23.09 -68.50
C TYR A 602 19.80 -23.69 -67.97
N VAL A 603 19.97 -25.01 -68.11
CA VAL A 603 21.17 -25.74 -67.67
C VAL A 603 22.43 -25.18 -68.35
N ALA A 604 22.38 -25.01 -69.67
CA ALA A 604 23.47 -24.46 -70.47
C ALA A 604 23.84 -23.03 -70.02
N ASN A 605 22.84 -22.16 -69.84
CA ASN A 605 23.07 -20.78 -69.40
C ASN A 605 23.72 -20.72 -68.01
N GLU A 606 23.26 -21.53 -67.07
CA GLU A 606 23.77 -21.52 -65.70
C GLU A 606 25.18 -22.11 -65.59
N ILE A 607 25.45 -23.24 -66.27
CA ILE A 607 26.80 -23.81 -66.36
C ILE A 607 27.75 -22.84 -67.07
N GLY A 608 27.30 -22.17 -68.14
CA GLY A 608 28.11 -21.18 -68.83
C GLY A 608 28.44 -19.97 -67.96
N ARG A 609 27.47 -19.49 -67.17
CA ARG A 609 27.68 -18.42 -66.20
C ARG A 609 28.72 -18.81 -65.14
N LEU A 610 28.57 -19.99 -64.53
CA LEU A 610 29.51 -20.51 -63.53
C LEU A 610 30.90 -20.80 -64.14
N GLY A 611 30.95 -21.34 -65.35
CA GLY A 611 32.20 -21.62 -66.06
C GLY A 611 32.97 -20.32 -66.35
N LYS A 612 32.29 -19.27 -66.82
CA LYS A 612 32.92 -17.95 -67.01
C LYS A 612 33.45 -17.39 -65.70
N PHE A 613 32.71 -17.54 -64.60
CA PHE A 613 33.20 -17.17 -63.28
C PHE A 613 34.51 -17.91 -62.94
N TYR A 614 34.56 -19.23 -63.05
CA TYR A 614 35.79 -20.00 -62.76
C TYR A 614 36.97 -19.66 -63.69
N ALA A 615 36.70 -19.45 -64.99
CA ALA A 615 37.73 -19.05 -65.95
C ALA A 615 38.25 -17.63 -65.76
N GLN A 616 37.41 -16.72 -65.25
CA GLN A 616 37.83 -15.38 -64.82
C GLN A 616 38.75 -15.45 -63.60
N ASN A 617 38.55 -16.44 -62.74
CA ASN A 617 39.38 -16.70 -61.56
C ASN A 617 40.66 -17.50 -61.87
N GLY A 618 40.97 -17.75 -63.15
CA GLY A 618 42.26 -18.30 -63.59
C GLY A 618 42.25 -19.78 -63.96
N MET A 619 41.09 -20.45 -63.94
CA MET A 619 40.97 -21.84 -64.42
C MET A 619 41.00 -21.92 -65.94
N SER A 620 41.41 -23.08 -66.48
CA SER A 620 41.26 -23.39 -67.91
C SER A 620 39.77 -23.52 -68.26
N ALA A 621 39.41 -23.39 -69.55
CA ALA A 621 38.01 -23.49 -69.96
C ALA A 621 37.39 -24.86 -69.60
N ASP A 622 38.17 -25.93 -69.69
CA ASP A 622 37.71 -27.29 -69.38
C ASP A 622 37.57 -27.51 -67.87
N ASP A 623 38.59 -27.16 -67.07
CA ASP A 623 38.51 -27.27 -65.61
C ASP A 623 37.39 -26.40 -65.04
N ALA A 624 37.20 -25.20 -65.61
CA ALA A 624 36.15 -24.26 -65.21
C ALA A 624 34.75 -24.84 -65.44
N LEU A 625 34.56 -25.55 -66.55
CA LEU A 625 33.29 -26.21 -66.86
C LEU A 625 33.04 -27.44 -65.98
N ASP A 626 34.08 -28.22 -65.66
CA ASP A 626 33.98 -29.35 -64.73
C ASP A 626 33.58 -28.88 -63.32
N GLU A 627 34.17 -27.78 -62.85
CA GLU A 627 33.85 -27.22 -61.54
C GLU A 627 32.46 -26.55 -61.53
N ALA A 628 32.11 -25.86 -62.61
CA ALA A 628 30.76 -25.32 -62.83
C ALA A 628 29.71 -26.43 -62.77
N LYS A 629 29.97 -27.58 -63.39
CA LYS A 629 29.08 -28.74 -63.34
C LYS A 629 28.91 -29.25 -61.91
N LYS A 630 30.00 -29.44 -61.15
CA LYS A 630 29.91 -29.89 -59.74
C LYS A 630 29.08 -28.94 -58.89
N ARG A 631 29.30 -27.63 -59.03
CA ARG A 631 28.50 -26.60 -58.32
C ARG A 631 27.04 -26.63 -58.77
N PHE A 632 26.78 -26.85 -60.06
CA PHE A 632 25.43 -26.99 -60.59
C PHE A 632 24.70 -28.20 -59.98
N GLU A 633 25.32 -29.39 -59.97
CA GLU A 633 24.76 -30.62 -59.38
C GLU A 633 24.59 -30.52 -57.85
N ALA A 634 25.41 -29.71 -57.18
CA ALA A 634 25.26 -29.46 -55.75
C ALA A 634 24.07 -28.55 -55.42
N THR A 635 23.69 -27.67 -56.34
CA THR A 635 22.68 -26.61 -56.12
C THR A 635 21.33 -26.87 -56.79
N HIS A 636 21.28 -27.87 -57.67
CA HIS A 636 20.09 -28.25 -58.41
C HIS A 636 19.69 -29.69 -58.16
N THR A 637 18.39 -29.95 -58.25
CA THR A 637 17.83 -31.30 -58.16
C THR A 637 17.02 -31.58 -59.41
N GLU A 638 17.21 -32.74 -60.01
CA GLU A 638 16.45 -33.20 -61.17
C GLU A 638 15.08 -33.72 -60.74
N VAL A 639 14.00 -33.20 -61.33
CA VAL A 639 12.62 -33.66 -61.14
C VAL A 639 11.98 -33.85 -62.51
N LYS A 640 11.63 -35.11 -62.84
CA LYS A 640 11.06 -35.52 -64.15
C LYS A 640 11.83 -34.95 -65.36
N GLY A 641 13.16 -34.94 -65.29
CA GLY A 641 14.05 -34.48 -66.37
C GLY A 641 14.38 -32.98 -66.38
N ASN A 642 13.81 -32.16 -65.49
CA ASN A 642 14.20 -30.75 -65.33
C ASN A 642 15.07 -30.55 -64.09
N PHE A 643 16.15 -29.78 -64.23
CA PHE A 643 16.94 -29.33 -63.09
C PHE A 643 16.33 -28.07 -62.47
N ILE A 644 16.06 -28.12 -61.17
CA ILE A 644 15.48 -27.01 -60.40
C ILE A 644 16.46 -26.58 -59.32
N TYR A 645 16.62 -25.27 -59.16
CA TYR A 645 17.43 -24.69 -58.09
C TYR A 645 16.81 -24.98 -56.71
N THR A 646 17.54 -25.75 -55.89
CA THR A 646 17.13 -26.18 -54.55
C THR A 646 18.08 -25.70 -53.45
N ALA A 647 19.23 -25.13 -53.81
CA ALA A 647 20.18 -24.59 -52.84
C ALA A 647 19.55 -23.51 -51.93
N GLY A 648 19.87 -23.60 -50.64
CA GLY A 648 19.37 -22.67 -49.61
C GLY A 648 17.89 -22.83 -49.26
N LYS A 649 17.16 -23.76 -49.90
CA LYS A 649 15.78 -24.10 -49.57
C LYS A 649 15.72 -25.31 -48.65
N ASP A 650 14.66 -25.36 -47.86
CA ASP A 650 14.38 -26.49 -46.99
C ASP A 650 13.81 -27.65 -47.78
N THR A 651 14.65 -28.40 -48.48
CA THR A 651 14.23 -29.61 -49.20
C THR A 651 14.55 -30.86 -48.40
N PRO A 652 13.61 -31.83 -48.26
CA PRO A 652 13.91 -33.12 -47.66
C PRO A 652 14.95 -33.90 -48.49
N PRO A 653 15.71 -34.85 -47.90
CA PRO A 653 16.75 -35.60 -48.63
C PRO A 653 16.25 -36.35 -49.87
N ASN A 654 14.99 -36.79 -49.87
CA ASN A 654 14.31 -37.47 -50.97
C ASN A 654 13.38 -36.55 -51.78
N PHE A 655 13.68 -35.24 -51.82
CA PHE A 655 12.83 -34.24 -52.48
C PHE A 655 12.45 -34.60 -53.93
N ALA A 656 13.39 -35.09 -54.75
CA ALA A 656 13.11 -35.47 -56.14
C ALA A 656 12.03 -36.56 -56.25
N GLU A 657 12.11 -37.58 -55.39
CA GLU A 657 11.15 -38.69 -55.33
C GLU A 657 9.79 -38.19 -54.86
N LEU A 658 9.74 -37.36 -53.81
CA LEU A 658 8.50 -36.81 -53.27
C LEU A 658 7.82 -35.84 -54.24
N ALA A 659 8.59 -35.00 -54.94
CA ALA A 659 8.07 -34.13 -55.98
C ALA A 659 7.52 -34.92 -57.17
N THR A 660 8.21 -35.99 -57.57
CA THR A 660 7.72 -36.92 -58.61
C THR A 660 6.40 -37.56 -58.18
N ARG A 661 6.30 -38.04 -56.94
CA ARG A 661 5.08 -38.61 -56.39
C ARG A 661 3.94 -37.60 -56.30
N ALA A 662 4.24 -36.33 -56.00
CA ALA A 662 3.25 -35.25 -56.02
C ALA A 662 2.68 -35.04 -57.43
N ILE A 663 3.54 -35.05 -58.47
CA ILE A 663 3.12 -35.00 -59.88
C ILE A 663 2.28 -36.23 -60.24
N ASP A 664 2.71 -37.44 -59.87
CA ASP A 664 1.98 -38.66 -60.20
C ASP A 664 0.58 -38.67 -59.55
N LYS A 665 0.47 -38.17 -58.31
CA LYS A 665 -0.82 -38.00 -57.60
C LYS A 665 -1.69 -36.93 -58.26
N TYR A 666 -1.11 -35.84 -58.75
CA TYR A 666 -1.81 -34.81 -59.49
C TYR A 666 -2.41 -35.39 -60.79
N VAL A 667 -1.61 -36.10 -61.58
CA VAL A 667 -2.04 -36.71 -62.84
C VAL A 667 -3.08 -37.80 -62.62
N LYS A 668 -2.96 -38.59 -61.55
CA LYS A 668 -3.99 -39.57 -61.19
C LYS A 668 -5.36 -38.93 -60.95
N ASP A 669 -5.37 -37.73 -60.35
CA ASP A 669 -6.62 -37.07 -59.97
C ASP A 669 -7.17 -36.15 -61.08
N PHE A 670 -6.31 -35.56 -61.92
CA PHE A 670 -6.67 -34.51 -62.88
C PHE A 670 -6.11 -34.69 -64.31
N GLY A 671 -5.26 -35.69 -64.54
CA GLY A 671 -4.55 -35.87 -65.81
C GLY A 671 -5.47 -36.13 -67.00
N GLU A 672 -6.50 -36.97 -66.81
CA GLU A 672 -7.51 -37.23 -67.86
C GLU A 672 -8.33 -35.99 -68.22
N THR A 673 -8.63 -35.13 -67.24
CA THR A 673 -9.43 -33.92 -67.45
C THR A 673 -8.64 -32.79 -68.10
N GLU A 674 -7.34 -32.68 -67.79
CA GLU A 674 -6.45 -31.65 -68.34
C GLU A 674 -5.71 -32.11 -69.61
N GLY A 675 -5.76 -33.40 -69.94
CA GLY A 675 -5.04 -33.97 -71.08
C GLY A 675 -3.52 -33.94 -70.89
N VAL A 676 -3.05 -34.22 -69.67
CA VAL A 676 -1.63 -34.20 -69.31
C VAL A 676 -1.20 -35.52 -68.67
N ASP A 677 -0.03 -36.01 -69.07
CA ASP A 677 0.62 -37.16 -68.44
C ASP A 677 1.69 -36.71 -67.45
N ALA A 678 2.11 -37.62 -66.56
CA ALA A 678 3.16 -37.33 -65.57
C ALA A 678 4.50 -36.96 -66.23
N ASP A 679 4.73 -37.42 -67.45
CA ASP A 679 5.91 -37.10 -68.25
C ASP A 679 5.84 -35.75 -68.93
N ASP A 680 4.68 -35.09 -68.95
CA ASP A 680 4.49 -33.72 -69.46
C ASP A 680 4.72 -32.66 -68.37
N LEU A 681 4.78 -33.07 -67.10
CA LEU A 681 4.80 -32.20 -65.95
C LEU A 681 6.14 -32.22 -65.20
N THR A 682 6.43 -31.12 -64.53
CA THR A 682 7.58 -30.93 -63.66
C THR A 682 7.23 -29.89 -62.59
N ILE A 683 8.21 -29.40 -61.84
CA ILE A 683 7.99 -28.34 -60.86
C ILE A 683 8.87 -27.13 -61.16
N ARG A 684 8.45 -25.97 -60.68
CA ARG A 684 9.30 -24.78 -60.58
C ARG A 684 9.11 -24.10 -59.22
N PRO A 685 10.07 -23.27 -58.75
CA PRO A 685 9.88 -22.43 -57.58
C PRO A 685 8.60 -21.57 -57.67
N ALA A 686 7.80 -21.53 -56.62
CA ALA A 686 6.64 -20.63 -56.57
C ALA A 686 7.07 -19.16 -56.52
N THR A 687 6.35 -18.27 -57.19
CA THR A 687 6.71 -16.85 -57.32
C THR A 687 6.60 -16.07 -55.99
N ASN A 688 5.70 -16.49 -55.09
CA ASN A 688 5.35 -15.76 -53.86
C ASN A 688 5.43 -16.62 -52.57
N GLY A 689 6.27 -17.65 -52.50
CA GLY A 689 6.36 -18.47 -51.28
C GLY A 689 7.51 -19.48 -51.25
N ASN A 690 7.66 -20.16 -50.10
CA ASN A 690 8.69 -21.17 -49.83
C ASN A 690 8.41 -22.55 -50.46
N GLY A 691 7.53 -22.63 -51.46
CA GLY A 691 7.09 -23.87 -52.10
C GLY A 691 7.49 -23.99 -53.57
N TRP A 692 6.96 -25.02 -54.20
CA TRP A 692 7.07 -25.32 -55.62
C TRP A 692 5.69 -25.42 -56.24
N MET A 693 5.62 -25.27 -57.55
CA MET A 693 4.39 -25.35 -58.33
C MET A 693 4.58 -26.34 -59.46
N ILE A 694 3.60 -27.21 -59.66
CA ILE A 694 3.53 -28.14 -60.79
C ILE A 694 3.27 -27.33 -62.07
N VAL A 695 4.08 -27.56 -63.09
CA VAL A 695 4.04 -26.85 -64.36
C VAL A 695 4.27 -27.79 -65.53
N HIS A 696 3.81 -27.38 -66.70
CA HIS A 696 4.13 -28.06 -67.95
C HIS A 696 5.62 -27.93 -68.29
N GLN A 697 6.23 -29.03 -68.73
CA GLN A 697 7.67 -29.08 -68.99
C GLN A 697 8.12 -28.13 -70.09
N THR A 698 7.42 -28.09 -71.23
CA THR A 698 7.84 -27.32 -72.40
C THR A 698 7.55 -25.83 -72.27
N GLY A 699 6.45 -25.46 -71.61
CA GLY A 699 5.98 -24.07 -71.53
C GLY A 699 6.17 -23.40 -70.17
N GLN A 700 6.52 -24.15 -69.11
CA GLN A 700 6.71 -23.66 -67.75
C GLN A 700 5.51 -22.87 -67.18
N TYR A 701 4.31 -23.07 -67.71
CA TYR A 701 3.08 -22.49 -67.18
C TYR A 701 2.44 -23.43 -66.14
N PRO A 702 1.74 -22.90 -65.12
CA PRO A 702 1.03 -23.71 -64.12
C PRO A 702 -0.03 -24.60 -64.76
N VAL A 703 -0.24 -25.77 -64.15
CA VAL A 703 -1.40 -26.64 -64.41
C VAL A 703 -2.71 -25.97 -63.98
N GLU A 704 -3.85 -26.37 -64.53
CA GLU A 704 -5.11 -25.60 -64.41
C GLU A 704 -5.72 -25.69 -63.01
N HIS A 705 -5.68 -26.87 -62.38
CA HIS A 705 -6.22 -27.08 -61.03
C HIS A 705 -5.26 -26.65 -59.91
N ALA A 706 -5.51 -25.46 -59.35
CA ALA A 706 -4.65 -24.80 -58.36
C ALA A 706 -4.64 -25.43 -56.95
N ASP A 707 -5.60 -26.29 -56.61
CA ASP A 707 -5.76 -26.93 -55.30
C ASP A 707 -4.65 -27.94 -54.98
N ARG A 708 -4.11 -28.62 -56.00
CA ARG A 708 -2.95 -29.52 -55.88
C ARG A 708 -1.76 -29.13 -56.73
N ALA A 709 -1.84 -28.04 -57.48
CA ALA A 709 -0.71 -27.50 -58.22
C ALA A 709 0.44 -27.04 -57.32
N ASN A 710 0.17 -26.67 -56.06
CA ASN A 710 1.17 -26.16 -55.14
C ASN A 710 1.71 -27.26 -54.24
N ILE A 711 3.04 -27.38 -54.20
CA ILE A 711 3.79 -28.29 -53.35
C ILE A 711 4.50 -27.46 -52.29
N ASP A 712 4.11 -27.66 -51.03
CA ASP A 712 4.80 -27.11 -49.88
C ASP A 712 5.45 -28.22 -49.02
N LEU A 713 6.19 -27.82 -47.99
CA LEU A 713 6.86 -28.77 -47.09
C LEU A 713 5.89 -29.73 -46.39
N ARG A 714 4.67 -29.28 -46.11
CA ARG A 714 3.65 -30.08 -45.43
C ARG A 714 3.10 -31.17 -46.34
N SER A 715 2.85 -30.85 -47.61
CA SER A 715 2.43 -31.82 -48.62
C SER A 715 3.52 -32.86 -48.88
N LEU A 716 4.80 -32.45 -48.94
CA LEU A 716 5.94 -33.36 -49.06
C LEU A 716 6.07 -34.28 -47.84
N TYR A 717 5.81 -33.78 -46.63
CA TYR A 717 5.80 -34.60 -45.41
C TYR A 717 4.75 -35.69 -45.48
N GLN A 718 3.51 -35.32 -45.84
CA GLN A 718 2.41 -36.26 -45.93
C GLN A 718 2.73 -37.34 -46.97
N LEU A 719 3.28 -36.95 -48.12
CA LEU A 719 3.73 -37.91 -49.14
C LEU A 719 4.85 -38.82 -48.64
N ASP A 720 5.79 -38.32 -47.82
CA ASP A 720 6.84 -39.16 -47.24
C ASP A 720 6.32 -40.11 -46.16
N GLN A 721 5.30 -39.72 -45.38
CA GLN A 721 4.63 -40.61 -44.44
C GLN A 721 3.82 -41.69 -45.17
N GLU A 722 3.00 -41.31 -46.15
CA GLU A 722 2.27 -42.24 -47.01
C GLU A 722 3.25 -43.26 -47.62
N ARG A 723 4.39 -42.80 -48.14
CA ARG A 723 5.44 -43.66 -48.68
C ARG A 723 6.03 -44.61 -47.65
N LYS A 724 6.37 -44.11 -46.46
CA LYS A 724 6.93 -44.96 -45.39
C LYS A 724 5.92 -46.01 -44.93
N ASP A 725 4.65 -45.66 -44.86
CA ASP A 725 3.60 -46.60 -44.46
C ASP A 725 3.34 -47.64 -45.56
N GLU A 726 3.38 -47.27 -46.84
CA GLU A 726 3.38 -48.22 -47.96
C GLU A 726 4.58 -49.18 -47.93
N ILE A 727 5.79 -48.67 -47.64
CA ILE A 727 6.98 -49.51 -47.50
C ILE A 727 6.83 -50.47 -46.32
N LYS A 728 6.36 -50.00 -45.16
CA LYS A 728 6.10 -50.86 -44.00
C LYS A 728 5.06 -51.92 -44.33
N GLN A 729 3.95 -51.53 -44.96
CA GLN A 729 2.89 -52.45 -45.34
C GLN A 729 3.40 -53.48 -46.33
N GLY A 730 4.17 -53.08 -47.35
CA GLY A 730 4.79 -54.01 -48.30
C GLY A 730 5.77 -54.98 -47.65
N VAL A 731 6.52 -54.55 -46.62
CA VAL A 731 7.37 -55.46 -45.82
C VAL A 731 6.52 -56.43 -44.99
N ILE A 732 5.41 -55.97 -44.41
CA ILE A 732 4.46 -56.82 -43.68
C ILE A 732 3.85 -57.86 -44.63
N ASP A 733 3.43 -57.45 -45.83
CA ASP A 733 2.83 -58.32 -46.83
C ASP A 733 3.84 -59.35 -47.35
N GLN A 734 5.09 -58.96 -47.63
CA GLN A 734 6.16 -59.90 -47.99
C GLN A 734 6.51 -60.88 -46.86
N GLN A 735 6.48 -60.43 -45.61
CA GLN A 735 6.67 -61.31 -44.45
C GLN A 735 5.51 -62.30 -44.31
N ALA A 736 4.27 -61.86 -44.56
CA ALA A 736 3.10 -62.72 -44.57
C ALA A 736 3.19 -63.77 -45.69
N GLU A 737 3.53 -63.39 -46.92
CA GLU A 737 3.76 -64.32 -48.04
C GLU A 737 4.88 -65.32 -47.75
N THR A 738 5.96 -64.86 -47.10
CA THR A 738 7.06 -65.74 -46.69
C THR A 738 6.61 -66.72 -45.61
N GLN A 739 5.81 -66.28 -44.63
CA GLN A 739 5.26 -67.17 -43.61
C GLN A 739 4.28 -68.19 -44.20
N ASP A 740 3.42 -67.77 -45.13
CA ASP A 740 2.48 -68.65 -45.81
C ASP A 740 3.19 -69.69 -46.68
N SER A 741 4.26 -69.29 -47.39
CA SER A 741 5.08 -70.24 -48.16
C SER A 741 5.82 -71.24 -47.26
N ILE A 742 6.36 -70.81 -46.11
CA ILE A 742 6.98 -71.70 -45.12
C ILE A 742 5.94 -72.68 -44.57
N LYS A 743 4.73 -72.20 -44.25
CA LYS A 743 3.64 -73.03 -43.75
C LYS A 743 3.20 -74.07 -44.79
N ALA A 744 3.07 -73.67 -46.06
CA ALA A 744 2.77 -74.59 -47.16
C ALA A 744 3.84 -75.69 -47.32
N ILE A 745 5.13 -75.33 -47.23
CA ILE A 745 6.25 -76.30 -47.27
C ILE A 745 6.19 -77.26 -46.07
N GLN A 746 5.86 -76.76 -44.88
CA GLN A 746 5.72 -77.59 -43.67
C GLN A 746 4.54 -78.56 -43.78
N GLU A 747 3.40 -78.10 -44.30
CA GLU A 747 2.22 -78.93 -44.54
C GLU A 747 2.50 -80.01 -45.60
N GLU A 748 3.21 -79.67 -46.68
CA GLU A 748 3.60 -80.66 -47.70
C GLU A 748 4.60 -81.69 -47.12
N ARG A 749 5.55 -81.25 -46.29
CA ARG A 749 6.48 -82.14 -45.59
C ARG A 749 5.76 -83.07 -44.61
N ALA A 750 4.78 -82.56 -43.87
CA ALA A 750 3.93 -83.36 -42.98
C ALA A 750 3.13 -84.41 -43.75
N ARG A 751 2.52 -84.03 -44.89
CA ARG A 751 1.83 -84.99 -45.79
C ARG A 751 2.78 -86.05 -46.34
N ARG A 752 4.00 -85.69 -46.76
CA ARG A 752 5.02 -86.66 -47.20
C ARG A 752 5.42 -87.62 -46.08
N ILE A 753 5.59 -87.13 -44.86
CA ILE A 753 5.90 -87.98 -43.68
C ILE A 753 4.74 -88.92 -43.39
N GLU A 754 3.49 -88.46 -43.47
CA GLU A 754 2.31 -89.30 -43.25
C GLU A 754 2.16 -90.38 -44.32
N VAL A 755 2.40 -90.05 -45.60
CA VAL A 755 2.41 -91.02 -46.70
C VAL A 755 3.53 -92.04 -46.54
N MET A 756 4.73 -91.62 -46.11
CA MET A 756 5.82 -92.55 -45.79
C MET A 756 5.44 -93.45 -44.61
N ARG A 757 4.84 -92.92 -43.55
CA ARG A 757 4.40 -93.71 -42.39
C ARG A 757 3.34 -94.74 -42.75
N LYS A 758 2.42 -94.43 -43.67
CA LYS A 758 1.41 -95.37 -44.20
C LYS A 758 2.00 -96.44 -45.13
N ARG A 759 3.19 -96.22 -45.70
CA ARG A 759 3.88 -97.21 -46.55
C ARG A 759 4.85 -98.11 -45.79
N SER A 760 5.28 -97.73 -44.58
CA SER A 760 6.31 -98.45 -43.80
C SER A 760 5.77 -99.52 -42.84
N PHE A 761 4.47 -99.81 -42.83
CA PHE A 761 3.89 -100.90 -42.03
C PHE A 761 3.04 -101.82 -42.92
N PRO A 762 3.60 -102.95 -43.38
CA PRO A 762 2.82 -104.15 -43.71
C PRO A 762 2.27 -104.83 -42.46
#